data_AF-G0TYD7-F1
#
_entry.id   AF-G0TYD7-F1
#
_cell.length_a   1.000
_cell.length_b   1.000
_cell.length_c   1.000
_cell.angle_alpha   90.00
_cell.angle_beta   90.00
_cell.angle_gamma   90.00
#
_symmetry.space_group_name_H-M   'P 1'
#
loop_
_entity.id
_entity.type
_entity.pdbx_description
1 polymer ?
#
loop_
_entity_poly.entity_id
_entity_poly.type
_entity_poly.pdbx_seq_one_letter_code
_entity_poly.pdbx_strand_id
1 'polypeptide(L)'
;MSSDVSTGSVRSRRSDSGRAYIKTAAEVRALAKEFISNLKDPLQPGCLVAYEFLDKSFKWHWALGRVLQVGEHQLQLQSLCMENRPNVGVVETLTCSKEKKVSEMRERHMSVMALREELAAIRRNNEADMARVKLASEAVRRAISEVEEVRLHEVFNARVPSAQLLLALEATVAILNEEVAVDTKWSWEELRATVRDPIYIQRLLDYDPMSEMSVEQYNDINDRYMNHILMYREELCRTPGNKHLSSDNTLVSLFIEWIVAQMDVFHVFSNIVSSQRVTDELHEAITNHIGHIKELTAEIQHLEGELRSHREGDAGSIRGICEVADAPVLSFTSHPDLSPVVVPRSSVLTVLEETVSSGDTVTLTSEDVKSIDVHATYHCPLLYAALCCAIKDIPPVNSDELLKAEVTRRQYDSVVKQNRDLARQIEDSQRTIESLHKLLREQRASGEGTERADELYKLQRDHEENMRHLHQCQKEIQLLEKANSCSALQVERYLETVKQLTAQIEELQLDNERLRKNDQCLMPLERKSTKKTTSSCQKRFEGQGWKLVLTEQPEELRRAFITDAAEACHVEHEDITNIAFSEPPMLVQFDVTHDSHVSSEAVAKQLEEYPFHSVMRVHKRRNCPNSDADQIGSQFNDRENELREIQQKYEQSTYEIIQLNKTIQDMEEAITHLRQQREKDQHELELREQIIGNLQNKEKQEKKRKEASEPNSKERNSEYTEQEICQTNYPSTSQQAEKTTKNEKLQEATKKIVNDEENGK
;
A
#
# COMPACT_ATOMS: atom_id res chain seq x y z
N MET A 1 -35.94 -79.77 2.54
CA MET A 1 -37.40 -79.87 2.72
C MET A 1 -37.88 -78.44 2.93
N SER A 2 -38.30 -77.75 1.86
CA SER A 2 -39.72 -77.56 1.49
C SER A 2 -40.49 -76.83 2.60
N SER A 3 -41.23 -75.74 2.43
CA SER A 3 -41.73 -75.00 1.26
C SER A 3 -42.68 -73.91 1.78
N ASP A 4 -42.80 -72.80 1.04
CA ASP A 4 -44.01 -71.99 0.77
C ASP A 4 -44.81 -71.24 1.86
N VAL A 5 -44.68 -69.91 1.83
CA VAL A 5 -45.67 -68.90 1.36
C VAL A 5 -47.18 -69.14 1.59
N SER A 6 -47.81 -68.20 2.34
CA SER A 6 -49.08 -67.50 1.98
C SER A 6 -49.39 -66.41 3.02
N THR A 7 -49.24 -65.11 2.69
CA THR A 7 -50.25 -64.17 2.14
C THR A 7 -51.56 -64.04 2.93
N GLY A 8 -51.94 -62.81 3.32
CA GLY A 8 -53.21 -62.58 4.01
C GLY A 8 -53.51 -61.17 4.56
N SER A 9 -53.51 -60.15 3.71
CA SER A 9 -54.50 -59.05 3.66
C SER A 9 -54.96 -58.37 4.98
N VAL A 10 -54.40 -57.19 5.27
CA VAL A 10 -55.02 -56.19 6.17
C VAL A 10 -55.97 -55.31 5.34
N ARG A 11 -57.27 -55.62 5.40
CA ARG A 11 -58.34 -54.74 4.90
C ARG A 11 -58.84 -53.83 6.01
N SER A 12 -58.65 -52.53 5.77
CA SER A 12 -59.36 -51.38 6.30
C SER A 12 -60.77 -51.66 6.86
N ARG A 13 -61.01 -51.22 8.11
CA ARG A 13 -62.30 -50.66 8.53
C ARG A 13 -62.07 -49.28 9.15
N ARG A 14 -62.40 -48.25 8.37
CA ARG A 14 -62.80 -46.93 8.87
C ARG A 14 -64.23 -47.03 9.40
N SER A 15 -64.43 -46.49 10.61
CA SER A 15 -65.65 -45.89 11.17
C SER A 15 -65.32 -45.63 12.65
N ASP A 16 -65.57 -44.50 13.29
CA ASP A 16 -66.22 -43.28 12.87
C ASP A 16 -65.88 -42.20 13.92
N SER A 17 -66.09 -40.96 13.50
CA SER A 17 -66.13 -39.69 14.23
C SER A 17 -66.61 -39.70 15.70
N GLY A 18 -66.01 -38.84 16.54
CA GLY A 18 -66.50 -38.61 17.91
C GLY A 18 -65.80 -37.52 18.72
N ARG A 19 -66.14 -36.25 18.43
CA ARG A 19 -66.12 -35.06 19.33
C ARG A 19 -64.79 -34.51 19.86
N ALA A 20 -64.67 -33.21 19.61
CA ALA A 20 -63.75 -32.26 20.21
C ALA A 20 -63.53 -32.46 21.73
N TYR A 21 -62.26 -32.56 22.12
CA TYR A 21 -61.80 -32.08 23.42
C TYR A 21 -60.87 -30.90 23.14
N ILE A 22 -61.46 -29.73 22.89
CA ILE A 22 -60.71 -28.48 23.03
C ILE A 22 -60.49 -28.35 24.53
N LYS A 23 -59.33 -28.81 25.01
CA LYS A 23 -58.90 -28.51 26.38
C LYS A 23 -58.88 -26.98 26.47
N THR A 24 -59.65 -26.43 27.39
CA THR A 24 -59.66 -24.98 27.59
C THR A 24 -58.24 -24.53 27.98
N ALA A 25 -57.86 -23.28 27.66
CA ALA A 25 -56.54 -22.75 28.03
C ALA A 25 -56.27 -22.84 29.54
N ALA A 26 -57.31 -22.96 30.37
CA ALA A 26 -57.20 -23.20 31.80
C ALA A 26 -56.78 -24.66 32.12
N GLU A 27 -57.34 -25.67 31.45
CA GLU A 27 -57.00 -27.09 31.65
C GLU A 27 -55.59 -27.43 31.17
N VAL A 28 -55.16 -26.85 30.05
CA VAL A 28 -53.78 -27.00 29.57
C VAL A 28 -52.79 -26.38 30.55
N ARG A 29 -53.13 -25.22 31.13
CA ARG A 29 -52.31 -24.58 32.17
C ARG A 29 -52.26 -25.36 33.48
N ALA A 30 -53.36 -26.01 33.87
CA ALA A 30 -53.40 -26.87 35.05
C ALA A 30 -52.51 -28.12 34.86
N LEU A 31 -52.63 -28.79 33.70
CA LEU A 31 -51.79 -29.94 33.35
C LEU A 31 -50.31 -29.56 33.23
N ALA A 32 -49.99 -28.39 32.66
CA ALA A 32 -48.62 -27.90 32.58
C ALA A 32 -48.04 -27.59 33.97
N LYS A 33 -48.83 -26.98 34.88
CA LYS A 33 -48.41 -26.77 36.27
C LYS A 33 -48.18 -28.08 37.01
N GLU A 34 -49.07 -29.05 36.86
CA GLU A 34 -48.96 -30.36 37.48
C GLU A 34 -47.73 -31.13 36.95
N PHE A 35 -47.48 -31.07 35.64
CA PHE A 35 -46.29 -31.64 35.01
C PHE A 35 -45.00 -30.99 35.52
N ILE A 36 -44.97 -29.65 35.62
CA ILE A 36 -43.81 -28.91 36.13
C ILE A 36 -43.56 -29.23 37.61
N SER A 37 -44.61 -29.36 38.43
CA SER A 37 -44.46 -29.70 39.86
C SER A 37 -44.00 -31.14 40.11
N ASN A 38 -44.17 -32.04 39.14
CA ASN A 38 -43.79 -33.45 39.24
C ASN A 38 -42.37 -33.75 38.71
N LEU A 39 -41.68 -32.76 38.13
CA LEU A 39 -40.28 -32.89 37.72
C LEU A 39 -39.37 -32.84 38.96
N LYS A 40 -38.69 -33.95 39.25
CA LYS A 40 -37.63 -33.98 40.28
C LYS A 40 -36.46 -33.09 39.83
N ASP A 41 -35.91 -32.30 40.75
CA ASP A 41 -34.74 -31.46 40.47
C ASP A 41 -33.54 -32.36 40.07
N PRO A 42 -32.99 -32.22 38.85
CA PRO A 42 -31.91 -33.09 38.36
C PRO A 42 -30.58 -32.85 39.09
N LEU A 43 -30.47 -31.77 39.87
CA LEU A 43 -29.25 -31.41 40.59
C LEU A 43 -29.28 -31.94 42.03
N GLN A 44 -28.37 -32.87 42.33
CA GLN A 44 -28.14 -33.37 43.69
C GLN A 44 -26.69 -33.10 44.15
N PRO A 45 -26.45 -32.93 45.47
CA PRO A 45 -25.09 -32.90 46.00
C PRO A 45 -24.32 -34.16 45.59
N GLY A 46 -23.12 -34.00 45.04
CA GLY A 46 -22.27 -35.06 44.51
C GLY A 46 -22.30 -35.19 42.98
N CYS A 47 -23.27 -34.60 42.28
CA CYS A 47 -23.34 -34.67 40.81
C CYS A 47 -22.17 -33.95 40.13
N LEU A 48 -21.70 -34.53 39.03
CA LEU A 48 -20.76 -33.87 38.11
C LEU A 48 -21.55 -32.99 37.14
N VAL A 49 -21.19 -31.71 37.06
CA VAL A 49 -21.87 -30.73 36.21
C VAL A 49 -20.89 -29.96 35.35
N ALA A 50 -21.28 -29.68 34.11
CA ALA A 50 -20.62 -28.70 33.26
C ALA A 50 -21.30 -27.34 33.47
N TYR A 51 -20.52 -26.29 33.72
CA TYR A 51 -21.04 -24.96 33.98
C TYR A 51 -20.25 -23.88 33.25
N GLU A 52 -20.92 -22.79 32.90
CA GLU A 52 -20.33 -21.63 32.24
C GLU A 52 -20.08 -20.49 33.23
N PHE A 53 -18.99 -19.78 33.03
CA PHE A 53 -18.64 -18.60 33.80
C PHE A 53 -17.91 -17.58 32.95
N LEU A 54 -17.97 -16.32 33.40
CA LEU A 54 -17.26 -15.22 32.76
C LEU A 54 -15.97 -14.96 33.55
N ASP A 55 -14.83 -14.94 32.86
CA ASP A 55 -13.55 -14.59 33.48
C ASP A 55 -13.43 -13.05 33.67
N LYS A 56 -12.44 -12.60 34.46
CA LYS A 56 -12.12 -11.19 34.73
C LYS A 56 -11.91 -10.36 33.47
N SER A 57 -11.61 -11.00 32.34
CA SER A 57 -11.46 -10.39 31.02
C SER A 57 -12.76 -10.34 30.20
N PHE A 58 -13.92 -10.61 30.82
CA PHE A 58 -15.25 -10.65 30.18
C PHE A 58 -15.38 -11.68 29.03
N LYS A 59 -14.62 -12.78 29.10
CA LYS A 59 -14.71 -13.90 28.14
C LYS A 59 -15.45 -15.07 28.77
N TRP A 60 -16.36 -15.66 28.00
CA TRP A 60 -17.11 -16.86 28.40
C TRP A 60 -16.19 -18.09 28.36
N HIS A 61 -16.19 -18.83 29.46
CA HIS A 61 -15.49 -20.09 29.62
C HIS A 61 -16.46 -21.11 30.21
N TRP A 62 -16.18 -22.40 29.98
CA TRP A 62 -16.87 -23.49 30.64
C TRP A 62 -15.87 -24.31 31.47
N ALA A 63 -16.33 -24.90 32.56
CA ALA A 63 -15.56 -25.82 33.39
C ALA A 63 -16.45 -26.94 33.90
N LEU A 64 -15.80 -27.99 34.40
CA LEU A 64 -16.47 -29.06 35.14
C LEU A 64 -16.39 -28.79 36.64
N GLY A 65 -17.42 -29.20 37.38
CA GLY A 65 -17.37 -29.17 38.84
C GLY A 65 -18.27 -30.21 39.48
N ARG A 66 -17.93 -30.59 40.72
CA ARG A 66 -18.81 -31.42 41.56
C ARG A 66 -19.68 -30.53 42.44
N VAL A 67 -20.98 -30.83 42.48
CA VAL A 67 -21.94 -30.07 43.30
C VAL A 67 -21.72 -30.38 44.78
N LEU A 68 -21.34 -29.38 45.57
CA LEU A 68 -21.18 -29.51 47.02
C LEU A 68 -22.48 -29.17 47.76
N GLN A 69 -23.13 -28.06 47.39
CA GLN A 69 -24.37 -27.60 48.00
C GLN A 69 -25.30 -26.95 46.96
N VAL A 70 -26.60 -27.24 47.08
CA VAL A 70 -27.65 -26.76 46.18
C VAL A 70 -28.52 -25.74 46.91
N GLY A 71 -28.49 -24.48 46.50
CA GLY A 71 -29.39 -23.42 46.97
C GLY A 71 -30.55 -23.14 45.99
N GLU A 72 -31.46 -22.22 46.35
CA GLU A 72 -32.64 -21.89 45.51
C GLU A 72 -32.26 -21.26 44.15
N HIS A 73 -31.23 -20.42 44.11
CA HIS A 73 -30.79 -19.71 42.90
C HIS A 73 -29.28 -19.83 42.62
N GLN A 74 -28.53 -20.45 43.53
CA GLN A 74 -27.08 -20.58 43.47
C GLN A 74 -26.63 -22.00 43.81
N LEU A 75 -25.51 -22.43 43.25
CA LEU A 75 -24.84 -23.70 43.50
C LEU A 75 -23.44 -23.44 44.01
N GLN A 76 -23.01 -24.22 44.99
CA GLN A 76 -21.63 -24.26 45.43
C GLN A 76 -20.97 -25.49 44.80
N LEU A 77 -19.97 -25.27 43.96
CA LEU A 77 -19.28 -26.28 43.18
C LEU A 77 -17.81 -26.38 43.58
N GLN A 78 -17.28 -27.61 43.58
CA GLN A 78 -15.84 -27.84 43.54
C GLN A 78 -15.40 -27.85 42.08
N SER A 79 -14.63 -26.84 41.65
CA SER A 79 -14.14 -26.77 40.26
C SER A 79 -13.08 -27.84 40.02
N LEU A 80 -13.18 -28.52 38.87
CA LEU A 80 -12.17 -29.46 38.40
C LEU A 80 -11.29 -28.74 37.36
N CYS A 81 -9.97 -28.91 37.47
CA CYS A 81 -9.01 -28.31 36.56
C CYS A 81 -8.59 -29.33 35.49
N MET A 82 -8.42 -28.85 34.25
CA MET A 82 -7.93 -29.66 33.14
C MET A 82 -6.45 -29.97 33.34
N GLU A 83 -6.06 -31.24 33.31
CA GLU A 83 -4.64 -31.60 33.25
C GLU A 83 -4.11 -31.26 31.86
N ASN A 84 -3.21 -30.28 31.79
CA ASN A 84 -2.67 -29.77 30.54
C ASN A 84 -1.66 -30.77 29.95
N ARG A 85 -2.12 -31.85 29.31
CA ARG A 85 -1.26 -32.63 28.41
C ARG A 85 -1.03 -31.84 27.12
N PRO A 86 0.17 -31.88 26.52
CA PRO A 86 0.38 -31.35 25.19
C PRO A 86 -0.60 -32.06 24.25
N ASN A 87 -1.57 -31.31 23.73
CA ASN A 87 -2.47 -31.83 22.71
C ASN A 87 -1.60 -32.10 21.48
N VAL A 88 -1.25 -33.37 21.27
CA VAL A 88 -0.36 -33.83 20.20
C VAL A 88 -0.84 -33.31 18.84
N GLY A 89 -2.16 -33.25 18.62
CA GLY A 89 -2.74 -32.69 17.40
C GLY A 89 -2.50 -31.19 17.23
N VAL A 90 -2.46 -30.39 18.31
CA VAL A 90 -2.15 -28.95 18.23
C VAL A 90 -0.67 -28.74 17.94
N VAL A 91 0.21 -29.50 18.58
CA VAL A 91 1.65 -29.43 18.31
C VAL A 91 1.94 -29.87 16.87
N GLU A 92 1.36 -30.97 16.41
CA GLU A 92 1.52 -31.47 15.04
C GLU A 92 1.00 -30.47 14.00
N THR A 93 -0.17 -29.87 14.21
CA THR A 93 -0.73 -28.86 13.30
C THR A 93 0.10 -27.58 13.25
N LEU A 94 0.58 -27.08 14.40
CA LEU A 94 1.50 -25.93 14.45
C LEU A 94 2.85 -26.25 13.79
N THR A 95 3.39 -27.46 13.97
CA THR A 95 4.62 -27.87 13.27
C THR A 95 4.42 -27.98 11.77
N CYS A 96 3.31 -28.55 11.31
CA CYS A 96 2.98 -28.66 9.89
C CYS A 96 2.77 -27.26 9.26
N SER A 97 2.07 -26.36 9.96
CA SER A 97 1.91 -24.97 9.54
C SER A 97 3.26 -24.24 9.43
N LYS A 98 4.14 -24.40 10.43
CA LYS A 98 5.50 -23.86 10.39
C LYS A 98 6.30 -24.41 9.21
N GLU A 99 6.29 -25.71 8.97
CA GLU A 99 7.01 -26.34 7.86
C GLU A 99 6.51 -25.84 6.50
N LYS A 100 5.20 -25.65 6.35
CA LYS A 100 4.59 -25.05 5.16
C LYS A 100 5.10 -23.61 4.95
N LYS A 101 5.09 -22.78 6.00
CA LYS A 101 5.57 -21.39 5.93
C LYS A 101 7.07 -21.30 5.65
N VAL A 102 7.87 -22.19 6.24
CA VAL A 102 9.31 -22.31 5.94
C VAL A 102 9.54 -22.72 4.49
N SER A 103 8.73 -23.63 3.95
CA SER A 103 8.84 -24.06 2.56
C SER A 103 8.46 -22.94 1.58
N GLU A 104 7.39 -22.20 1.87
CA GLU A 104 7.01 -21.00 1.11
C GLU A 104 8.11 -19.93 1.16
N MET A 105 8.69 -19.69 2.33
CA MET A 105 9.82 -18.76 2.49
C MET A 105 11.02 -19.17 1.62
N ARG A 106 11.34 -20.47 1.53
CA ARG A 106 12.42 -20.98 0.67
C ARG A 106 12.13 -20.77 -0.81
N GLU A 107 10.90 -21.02 -1.25
CA GLU A 107 10.47 -20.78 -2.63
C GLU A 107 10.64 -19.30 -2.99
N ARG A 108 10.20 -18.39 -2.12
CA ARG A 108 10.37 -16.94 -2.31
C ARG A 108 11.85 -16.53 -2.35
N HIS A 109 12.71 -17.12 -1.52
CA HIS A 109 14.15 -16.88 -1.61
C HIS A 109 14.73 -17.32 -2.96
N MET A 110 14.31 -18.47 -3.48
CA MET A 110 14.72 -18.95 -4.81
C MET A 110 14.27 -17.99 -5.92
N SER A 111 13.02 -17.49 -5.85
CA SER A 111 12.53 -16.48 -6.78
C SER A 111 13.38 -15.20 -6.74
N VAL A 112 13.73 -14.70 -5.54
CA VAL A 112 14.59 -13.51 -5.40
C VAL A 112 15.97 -13.74 -6.03
N MET A 113 16.57 -14.91 -5.84
CA MET A 113 17.87 -15.21 -6.45
C MET A 113 17.78 -15.24 -7.98
N ALA A 114 16.72 -15.84 -8.54
CA ALA A 114 16.51 -15.88 -9.99
C ALA A 114 16.32 -14.48 -10.59
N LEU A 115 15.44 -13.66 -9.99
CA LEU A 115 15.19 -12.28 -10.44
C LEU A 115 16.44 -11.39 -10.34
N ARG A 116 17.27 -11.58 -9.31
CA ARG A 116 18.54 -10.87 -9.18
C ARG A 116 19.54 -11.24 -10.27
N GLU A 117 19.62 -12.51 -10.65
CA GLU A 117 20.50 -12.92 -11.74
C GLU A 117 20.02 -12.38 -13.09
N GLU A 118 18.71 -12.39 -13.35
CA GLU A 118 18.13 -11.79 -14.55
C GLU A 118 18.44 -10.29 -14.64
N LEU A 119 18.20 -9.54 -13.55
CA LEU A 119 18.54 -8.13 -13.48
C LEU A 119 20.05 -7.89 -13.70
N ALA A 120 20.89 -8.71 -13.09
CA ALA A 120 22.34 -8.60 -13.26
C ALA A 120 22.75 -8.90 -14.70
N ALA A 121 22.13 -9.88 -15.38
CA ALA A 121 22.38 -10.18 -16.77
C ALA A 121 22.02 -9.00 -17.69
N ILE A 122 20.85 -8.37 -17.49
CA ILE A 122 20.44 -7.19 -18.26
C ILE A 122 21.45 -6.06 -18.07
N ARG A 123 21.83 -5.74 -16.82
CA ARG A 123 22.80 -4.69 -16.52
C ARG A 123 24.18 -4.95 -17.13
N ARG A 124 24.68 -6.18 -16.98
CA ARG A 124 25.96 -6.60 -17.56
C ARG A 124 25.95 -6.47 -19.09
N ASN A 125 24.87 -6.88 -19.75
CA ASN A 125 24.74 -6.76 -21.20
C ASN A 125 24.68 -5.30 -21.64
N ASN A 126 23.85 -4.48 -20.98
CA ASN A 126 23.73 -3.05 -21.26
C ASN A 126 25.08 -2.32 -21.11
N GLU A 127 25.81 -2.60 -20.03
CA GLU A 127 27.15 -2.04 -19.79
C GLU A 127 28.15 -2.50 -20.85
N ALA A 128 28.17 -3.80 -21.17
CA ALA A 128 29.06 -4.36 -22.19
C ALA A 128 28.77 -3.78 -23.58
N ASP A 129 27.50 -3.63 -23.94
CA ASP A 129 27.08 -3.07 -25.23
C ASP A 129 27.50 -1.61 -25.34
N MET A 130 27.22 -0.79 -24.30
CA MET A 130 27.61 0.61 -24.23
C MET A 130 29.14 0.79 -24.28
N ALA A 131 29.89 -0.05 -23.56
CA ALA A 131 31.35 -0.02 -23.58
C ALA A 131 31.91 -0.32 -24.98
N ARG A 132 31.37 -1.31 -25.69
CA ARG A 132 31.82 -1.64 -27.06
C ARG A 132 31.61 -0.49 -28.04
N VAL A 133 30.42 0.12 -28.05
CA VAL A 133 30.11 1.21 -28.99
C VAL A 133 30.87 2.50 -28.66
N LYS A 134 31.09 2.81 -27.37
CA LYS A 134 31.94 3.95 -26.97
C LYS A 134 33.39 3.77 -27.39
N LEU A 135 33.95 2.57 -27.17
CA LEU A 135 35.31 2.26 -27.63
C LEU A 135 35.45 2.40 -29.14
N ALA A 136 34.45 1.97 -29.92
CA ALA A 136 34.44 2.15 -31.38
C ALA A 136 34.38 3.63 -31.79
N SER A 137 33.49 4.42 -31.17
CA SER A 137 33.38 5.87 -31.41
C SER A 137 34.68 6.61 -31.09
N GLU A 138 35.29 6.33 -29.94
CA GLU A 138 36.58 6.91 -29.54
C GLU A 138 37.73 6.49 -30.47
N ALA A 139 37.74 5.24 -30.94
CA ALA A 139 38.72 4.75 -31.91
C ALA A 139 38.65 5.54 -33.22
N VAL A 140 37.44 5.78 -33.74
CA VAL A 140 37.25 6.56 -34.97
C VAL A 140 37.58 8.03 -34.75
N ARG A 141 37.17 8.66 -33.65
CA ARG A 141 37.54 10.06 -33.34
C ARG A 141 39.05 10.25 -33.28
N ARG A 142 39.77 9.31 -32.64
CA ARG A 142 41.23 9.31 -32.60
C ARG A 142 41.82 9.20 -34.00
N ALA A 143 41.33 8.27 -34.81
CA ALA A 143 41.78 8.10 -36.19
C ALA A 143 41.56 9.35 -37.03
N ILE A 144 40.48 10.10 -36.82
CA ILE A 144 40.21 11.38 -37.50
C ILE A 144 41.14 12.48 -36.99
N SER A 145 41.40 12.55 -35.68
CA SER A 145 42.32 13.54 -35.10
C SER A 145 43.77 13.37 -35.57
N GLU A 146 44.16 12.15 -35.97
CA GLU A 146 45.48 11.83 -36.51
C GLU A 146 45.61 12.19 -38.00
N VAL A 147 44.50 12.50 -38.69
CA VAL A 147 44.54 12.93 -40.09
C VAL A 147 45.13 14.34 -40.19
N GLU A 148 46.17 14.49 -40.99
CA GLU A 148 46.74 15.79 -41.31
C GLU A 148 45.70 16.73 -41.92
N GLU A 149 45.58 17.94 -41.37
CA GLU A 149 44.61 18.96 -41.81
C GLU A 149 44.73 19.28 -43.31
N VAL A 150 45.94 19.21 -43.86
CA VAL A 150 46.21 19.41 -45.30
C VAL A 150 45.45 18.39 -46.15
N ARG A 151 45.39 17.13 -45.71
CA ARG A 151 44.70 16.05 -46.44
C ARG A 151 43.19 16.22 -46.42
N LEU A 152 42.63 16.67 -45.30
CA LEU A 152 41.21 17.03 -45.21
C LEU A 152 40.89 18.16 -46.19
N HIS A 153 41.72 19.20 -46.21
CA HIS A 153 41.57 20.32 -47.14
C HIS A 153 41.73 19.92 -48.60
N GLU A 154 42.60 18.97 -48.95
CA GLU A 154 42.73 18.44 -50.31
C GLU A 154 41.43 17.76 -50.78
N VAL A 155 40.85 16.90 -49.94
CA VAL A 155 39.59 16.20 -50.25
C VAL A 155 38.41 17.16 -50.32
N PHE A 156 38.30 18.11 -49.37
CA PHE A 156 37.26 19.13 -49.41
C PHE A 156 37.41 20.08 -50.61
N ASN A 157 38.63 20.27 -51.11
CA ASN A 157 38.88 21.14 -52.25
C ASN A 157 38.75 20.49 -53.63
N ALA A 158 38.38 19.21 -53.69
CA ALA A 158 38.18 18.49 -54.94
C ALA A 158 37.19 19.21 -55.87
N ARG A 159 37.55 19.29 -57.17
CA ARG A 159 36.69 19.93 -58.18
C ARG A 159 35.44 19.11 -58.48
N VAL A 160 35.55 17.79 -58.37
CA VAL A 160 34.44 16.83 -58.52
C VAL A 160 34.58 15.79 -57.41
N PRO A 161 33.72 15.80 -56.38
CA PRO A 161 33.76 14.81 -55.30
C PRO A 161 33.19 13.46 -55.76
N SER A 162 33.59 12.38 -55.10
CA SER A 162 32.98 11.06 -55.32
C SER A 162 31.57 11.00 -54.71
N ALA A 163 30.68 10.18 -55.27
CA ALA A 163 29.33 10.01 -54.73
C ALA A 163 29.32 9.48 -53.28
N GLN A 164 30.29 8.63 -52.95
CA GLN A 164 30.47 8.09 -51.59
C GLN A 164 30.90 9.17 -50.60
N LEU A 165 31.79 10.08 -51.02
CA LEU A 165 32.21 11.21 -50.20
C LEU A 165 31.05 12.19 -49.97
N LEU A 166 30.28 12.51 -51.01
CA LEU A 166 29.09 13.37 -50.87
C LEU A 166 28.10 12.78 -49.88
N LEU A 167 27.76 11.50 -50.01
CA LEU A 167 26.84 10.84 -49.10
C LEU A 167 27.36 10.85 -47.65
N ALA A 168 28.65 10.53 -47.46
CA ALA A 168 29.25 10.51 -46.14
C ALA A 168 29.23 11.91 -45.50
N LEU A 169 29.59 12.95 -46.24
CA LEU A 169 29.59 14.32 -45.73
C LEU A 169 28.17 14.88 -45.51
N GLU A 170 27.21 14.53 -46.37
CA GLU A 170 25.81 14.89 -46.14
C GLU A 170 25.29 14.27 -44.83
N ALA A 171 25.60 12.99 -44.60
CA ALA A 171 25.21 12.30 -43.39
C ALA A 171 25.93 12.83 -42.14
N THR A 172 27.23 13.17 -42.20
CA THR A 172 27.91 13.79 -41.05
C THR A 172 27.34 15.16 -40.72
N VAL A 173 27.04 15.98 -41.73
CA VAL A 173 26.41 17.29 -41.52
C VAL A 173 24.99 17.16 -40.96
N ALA A 174 24.22 16.17 -41.41
CA ALA A 174 22.88 15.88 -40.88
C ALA A 174 22.92 15.39 -39.43
N ILE A 175 23.95 14.64 -39.03
CA ILE A 175 24.17 14.22 -37.64
C ILE A 175 24.55 15.43 -36.77
N LEU A 176 25.47 16.28 -37.23
CA LEU A 176 25.99 17.41 -36.43
C LEU A 176 25.02 18.58 -36.25
N ASN A 177 24.00 18.71 -37.12
CA ASN A 177 23.09 19.86 -37.14
C ASN A 177 21.62 19.42 -37.12
N GLU A 178 20.97 19.51 -35.96
CA GLU A 178 19.54 19.21 -35.80
C GLU A 178 18.63 20.20 -36.55
N GLU A 179 19.05 21.45 -36.73
CA GLU A 179 18.25 22.50 -37.39
C GLU A 179 18.17 22.36 -38.93
N VAL A 180 18.97 21.48 -39.53
CA VAL A 180 18.96 21.24 -40.98
C VAL A 180 17.98 20.10 -41.27
N ALA A 181 16.86 20.44 -41.89
CA ALA A 181 15.86 19.44 -42.26
C ALA A 181 16.48 18.30 -43.08
N VAL A 182 16.13 17.08 -42.69
CA VAL A 182 16.17 15.81 -43.43
C VAL A 182 16.39 15.99 -44.95
N ASP A 183 15.40 16.69 -45.50
CA ASP A 183 15.10 16.89 -46.92
C ASP A 183 15.92 17.92 -47.67
N THR A 184 16.83 18.61 -46.99
CA THR A 184 17.69 19.59 -47.62
C THR A 184 18.67 18.87 -48.56
N LYS A 185 18.52 19.07 -49.87
CA LYS A 185 19.51 18.61 -50.86
C LYS A 185 20.64 19.63 -50.90
N TRP A 186 21.82 19.21 -50.49
CA TRP A 186 22.99 20.05 -50.49
C TRP A 186 23.60 20.12 -51.89
N SER A 187 23.87 21.33 -52.39
CA SER A 187 24.81 21.46 -53.49
C SER A 187 26.24 21.19 -53.00
N TRP A 188 27.13 20.72 -53.89
CA TRP A 188 28.53 20.53 -53.51
C TRP A 188 29.17 21.83 -53.01
N GLU A 189 28.79 22.98 -53.54
CA GLU A 189 29.35 24.28 -53.13
C GLU A 189 28.94 24.66 -51.69
N GLU A 190 27.68 24.43 -51.31
CA GLU A 190 27.18 24.66 -49.94
C GLU A 190 27.80 23.70 -48.93
N LEU A 191 27.87 22.41 -49.30
CA LEU A 191 28.45 21.39 -48.45
C LEU A 191 29.95 21.61 -48.26
N ARG A 192 30.66 21.98 -49.33
CA ARG A 192 32.08 22.36 -49.31
C ARG A 192 32.34 23.58 -48.44
N ALA A 193 31.46 24.58 -48.43
CA ALA A 193 31.59 25.74 -47.55
C ALA A 193 31.47 25.33 -46.07
N THR A 194 30.56 24.41 -45.78
CA THR A 194 30.28 23.93 -44.41
C THR A 194 31.42 23.08 -43.85
N VAL A 195 31.90 22.10 -44.60
CA VAL A 195 32.99 21.21 -44.14
C VAL A 195 34.36 21.90 -44.07
N ARG A 196 34.50 23.07 -44.70
CA ARG A 196 35.71 23.90 -44.65
C ARG A 196 35.76 24.76 -43.39
N ASP A 197 34.63 25.01 -42.74
CA ASP A 197 34.61 25.74 -41.48
C ASP A 197 35.44 24.97 -40.44
N PRO A 198 36.45 25.58 -39.78
CA PRO A 198 37.18 24.94 -38.70
C PRO A 198 36.28 24.36 -37.60
N ILE A 199 35.09 24.95 -37.41
CA ILE A 199 34.09 24.48 -36.45
C ILE A 199 33.57 23.08 -36.82
N TYR A 200 33.51 22.71 -38.10
CA TYR A 200 33.03 21.40 -38.53
C TYR A 200 33.87 20.26 -37.96
N ILE A 201 35.20 20.34 -38.07
CA ILE A 201 36.10 19.31 -37.55
C ILE A 201 36.05 19.26 -36.03
N GLN A 202 35.96 20.42 -35.37
CA GLN A 202 35.77 20.47 -33.92
C GLN A 202 34.47 19.76 -33.51
N ARG A 203 33.35 20.10 -34.15
CA ARG A 203 32.04 19.45 -33.90
C ARG A 203 32.09 17.95 -34.16
N LEU A 204 32.77 17.50 -35.21
CA LEU A 204 32.93 16.08 -35.51
C LEU A 204 33.67 15.30 -34.40
N LEU A 205 34.61 15.95 -33.70
CA LEU A 205 35.37 15.36 -32.59
C LEU A 205 34.64 15.47 -31.26
N ASP A 206 33.89 16.57 -31.04
CA ASP A 206 33.26 16.88 -29.76
C ASP A 206 31.82 16.37 -29.65
N TYR A 207 31.14 16.08 -30.78
CA TYR A 207 29.73 15.69 -30.82
C TYR A 207 29.41 14.54 -29.87
N ASP A 208 28.36 14.62 -29.05
CA ASP A 208 27.92 13.50 -28.22
C ASP A 208 26.51 13.03 -28.63
N PRO A 209 26.38 11.85 -29.25
CA PRO A 209 25.08 11.34 -29.69
C PRO A 209 24.07 11.19 -28.53
N MET A 210 24.52 10.92 -27.31
CA MET A 210 23.60 10.70 -26.18
C MET A 210 22.93 11.98 -25.69
N SER A 211 23.56 13.15 -25.90
CA SER A 211 23.05 14.44 -25.42
C SER A 211 22.53 15.34 -26.54
N GLU A 212 23.09 15.23 -27.75
CA GLU A 212 22.77 16.11 -28.87
C GLU A 212 21.80 15.52 -29.89
N MET A 213 21.65 14.19 -29.95
CA MET A 213 20.78 13.56 -30.95
C MET A 213 19.38 13.29 -30.42
N SER A 214 18.36 13.66 -31.20
CA SER A 214 16.98 13.30 -30.91
C SER A 214 16.57 11.98 -31.58
N VAL A 215 15.51 11.35 -31.05
CA VAL A 215 14.96 10.11 -31.61
C VAL A 215 14.41 10.32 -33.03
N GLU A 216 13.84 11.51 -33.29
CA GLU A 216 13.35 11.90 -34.61
C GLU A 216 14.50 12.01 -35.60
N GLN A 217 15.56 12.75 -35.24
CA GLN A 217 16.76 12.87 -36.06
C GLN A 217 17.42 11.51 -36.35
N TYR A 218 17.51 10.63 -35.35
CA TYR A 218 18.02 9.27 -35.53
C TYR A 218 17.21 8.48 -36.57
N ASN A 219 15.88 8.51 -36.49
CA ASN A 219 15.01 7.79 -37.43
C ASN A 219 15.15 8.35 -38.85
N ASP A 220 15.16 9.68 -38.99
CA ASP A 220 15.32 10.34 -40.29
C ASP A 220 16.66 9.98 -40.96
N ILE A 221 17.75 9.98 -40.18
CA ILE A 221 19.08 9.60 -40.69
C ILE A 221 19.11 8.10 -41.03
N ASN A 222 18.52 7.26 -40.18
CA ASN A 222 18.45 5.83 -40.38
C ASN A 222 17.72 5.47 -41.68
N ASP A 223 16.57 6.07 -41.93
CA ASP A 223 15.74 5.78 -43.10
C ASP A 223 16.37 6.29 -44.40
N ARG A 224 17.01 7.45 -44.37
CA ARG A 224 17.57 8.10 -45.57
C ARG A 224 18.97 7.65 -45.94
N TYR A 225 19.87 7.54 -44.97
CA TYR A 225 21.30 7.39 -45.23
C TYR A 225 21.82 5.98 -44.92
N MET A 226 21.35 5.34 -43.84
CA MET A 226 22.04 4.16 -43.28
C MET A 226 22.07 2.95 -44.22
N ASN A 227 21.01 2.70 -44.99
CA ASN A 227 21.02 1.62 -45.99
C ASN A 227 22.16 1.79 -47.01
N HIS A 228 22.36 3.00 -47.51
CA HIS A 228 23.43 3.29 -48.48
C HIS A 228 24.81 3.29 -47.81
N ILE A 229 24.93 3.83 -46.60
CA ILE A 229 26.18 3.85 -45.83
C ILE A 229 26.66 2.42 -45.54
N LEU A 230 25.77 1.53 -45.09
CA LEU A 230 26.12 0.13 -44.82
C LEU A 230 26.50 -0.63 -46.10
N MET A 231 25.83 -0.35 -47.22
CA MET A 231 26.22 -0.89 -48.52
C MET A 231 27.63 -0.46 -48.93
N TYR A 232 27.97 0.83 -48.80
CA TYR A 232 29.31 1.31 -49.14
C TYR A 232 30.38 0.82 -48.15
N ARG A 233 30.05 0.70 -46.87
CA ARG A 233 30.91 0.07 -45.87
C ARG A 233 31.27 -1.35 -46.29
N GLU A 234 30.29 -2.14 -46.70
CA GLU A 234 30.51 -3.52 -47.14
C GLU A 234 31.32 -3.59 -48.44
N GLU A 235 31.07 -2.70 -49.40
CA GLU A 235 31.84 -2.58 -50.64
C GLU A 235 33.33 -2.26 -50.37
N LEU A 236 33.61 -1.35 -49.43
CA LEU A 236 34.96 -1.03 -48.97
C LEU A 236 35.62 -2.21 -48.26
N CYS A 237 34.89 -2.95 -47.42
CA CYS A 237 35.41 -4.17 -46.77
C CYS A 237 35.72 -5.31 -47.76
N ARG A 238 34.96 -5.44 -48.85
CA ARG A 238 35.11 -6.50 -49.87
C ARG A 238 36.26 -6.27 -50.86
N THR A 239 36.97 -5.13 -50.79
CA THR A 239 38.12 -4.81 -51.66
C THR A 239 39.50 -4.90 -50.96
N PRO A 240 39.85 -5.98 -50.23
CA PRO A 240 41.11 -6.06 -49.46
C PRO A 240 42.37 -6.29 -50.33
N GLY A 241 42.26 -6.22 -51.66
CA GLY A 241 43.26 -6.74 -52.60
C GLY A 241 44.18 -5.73 -53.27
N ASN A 242 43.94 -4.42 -53.17
CA ASN A 242 44.77 -3.43 -53.87
C ASN A 242 45.58 -2.61 -52.86
N LYS A 243 46.88 -2.86 -52.79
CA LYS A 243 47.87 -2.17 -51.93
C LYS A 243 48.03 -0.66 -52.22
N HIS A 244 47.19 -0.11 -53.09
CA HIS A 244 46.96 1.31 -53.29
C HIS A 244 45.46 1.57 -53.18
N LEU A 245 44.92 1.63 -51.95
CA LEU A 245 43.72 2.42 -51.75
C LEU A 245 44.10 3.87 -52.10
N SER A 246 43.34 4.53 -52.97
CA SER A 246 43.45 5.98 -53.14
C SER A 246 43.34 6.63 -51.75
N SER A 247 44.17 7.63 -51.46
CA SER A 247 44.13 8.40 -50.20
C SER A 247 42.71 8.87 -49.84
N ASP A 248 41.90 9.10 -50.86
CA ASP A 248 40.54 9.61 -50.77
C ASP A 248 39.56 8.53 -50.25
N ASN A 249 39.78 7.26 -50.61
CA ASN A 249 38.94 6.15 -50.14
C ASN A 249 39.16 5.85 -48.65
N THR A 250 40.36 6.14 -48.13
CA THR A 250 40.65 5.99 -46.70
C THR A 250 39.88 7.02 -45.87
N LEU A 251 39.77 8.27 -46.35
CA LEU A 251 39.01 9.32 -45.66
C LEU A 251 37.51 9.08 -45.74
N VAL A 252 37.00 8.64 -46.89
CA VAL A 252 35.60 8.21 -47.03
C VAL A 252 35.26 7.08 -46.05
N SER A 253 36.14 6.08 -45.91
CA SER A 253 35.95 5.00 -44.94
C SER A 253 35.93 5.51 -43.49
N LEU A 254 36.75 6.49 -43.14
CA LEU A 254 36.77 7.08 -41.79
C LEU A 254 35.46 7.80 -41.47
N PHE A 255 34.92 8.59 -42.40
CA PHE A 255 33.62 9.24 -42.20
C PHE A 255 32.48 8.22 -42.11
N ILE A 256 32.48 7.17 -42.93
CA ILE A 256 31.50 6.08 -42.85
C ILE A 256 31.55 5.38 -41.48
N GLU A 257 32.74 5.01 -41.00
CA GLU A 257 32.88 4.38 -39.68
C GLU A 257 32.48 5.35 -38.55
N TRP A 258 32.70 6.66 -38.71
CA TRP A 258 32.27 7.65 -37.74
C TRP A 258 30.75 7.73 -37.65
N ILE A 259 30.07 7.76 -38.79
CA ILE A 259 28.60 7.79 -38.87
C ILE A 259 28.02 6.55 -38.20
N VAL A 260 28.52 5.37 -38.57
CA VAL A 260 28.08 4.10 -37.98
C VAL A 260 28.31 4.10 -36.47
N ALA A 261 29.48 4.54 -36.00
CA ALA A 261 29.77 4.59 -34.57
C ALA A 261 28.85 5.54 -33.79
N GLN A 262 28.53 6.72 -34.34
CA GLN A 262 27.59 7.65 -33.67
C GLN A 262 26.17 7.08 -33.62
N MET A 263 25.71 6.44 -34.70
CA MET A 263 24.40 5.79 -34.77
C MET A 263 24.30 4.61 -33.81
N ASP A 264 25.33 3.76 -33.75
CA ASP A 264 25.38 2.61 -32.84
C ASP A 264 25.36 3.04 -31.37
N VAL A 265 26.09 4.10 -31.00
CA VAL A 265 26.06 4.66 -29.63
C VAL A 265 24.65 5.04 -29.21
N PHE A 266 23.93 5.76 -30.06
CA PHE A 266 22.57 6.20 -29.74
C PHE A 266 21.55 5.07 -29.78
N HIS A 267 21.67 4.14 -30.73
CA HIS A 267 20.81 2.96 -30.78
C HIS A 267 20.91 2.14 -29.49
N VAL A 268 22.14 1.89 -29.01
CA VAL A 268 22.36 1.21 -27.72
C VAL A 268 21.82 2.04 -26.56
N PHE A 269 22.05 3.36 -26.54
CA PHE A 269 21.47 4.24 -25.53
C PHE A 269 19.93 4.15 -25.47
N SER A 270 19.27 4.22 -26.61
CA SER A 270 17.81 4.06 -26.74
C SER A 270 17.32 2.70 -26.24
N ASN A 271 18.06 1.62 -26.55
CA ASN A 271 17.76 0.28 -26.02
C ASN A 271 17.93 0.19 -24.50
N ILE A 272 18.94 0.85 -23.93
CA ILE A 272 19.12 0.91 -22.47
C ILE A 272 17.94 1.64 -21.82
N VAL A 273 17.56 2.80 -22.37
CA VAL A 273 16.42 3.58 -21.88
C VAL A 273 15.12 2.78 -21.97
N SER A 274 14.87 2.05 -23.07
CA SER A 274 13.68 1.20 -23.19
C SER A 274 13.69 -0.02 -22.26
N SER A 275 14.88 -0.57 -21.97
CA SER A 275 15.03 -1.67 -21.00
C SER A 275 14.80 -1.24 -19.55
N GLN A 276 14.84 0.07 -19.25
CA GLN A 276 14.72 0.59 -17.89
C GLN A 276 13.44 0.14 -17.20
N ARG A 277 12.30 0.16 -17.93
CA ARG A 277 11.00 -0.28 -17.39
C ARG A 277 11.07 -1.73 -16.88
N VAL A 278 11.67 -2.63 -17.66
CA VAL A 278 11.83 -4.04 -17.29
C VAL A 278 12.73 -4.16 -16.05
N THR A 279 13.81 -3.38 -15.98
CA THR A 279 14.66 -3.38 -14.78
C THR A 279 13.92 -2.89 -13.54
N ASP A 280 13.06 -1.88 -13.66
CA ASP A 280 12.27 -1.36 -12.54
C ASP A 280 11.21 -2.38 -12.08
N GLU A 281 10.52 -3.03 -13.02
CA GLU A 281 9.58 -4.14 -12.76
C GLU A 281 10.27 -5.29 -11.99
N LEU A 282 11.51 -5.67 -12.37
CA LEU A 282 12.30 -6.67 -11.67
C LEU A 282 12.68 -6.24 -10.24
N HIS A 283 13.06 -4.97 -10.03
CA HIS A 283 13.36 -4.45 -8.68
C HIS A 283 12.13 -4.43 -7.78
N GLU A 284 10.98 -4.04 -8.32
CA GLU A 284 9.71 -4.04 -7.59
C GLU A 284 9.34 -5.47 -7.18
N ALA A 285 9.43 -6.43 -8.10
CA ALA A 285 9.18 -7.84 -7.81
C ALA A 285 10.13 -8.37 -6.71
N ILE A 286 11.43 -8.08 -6.80
CA ILE A 286 12.41 -8.44 -5.76
C ILE A 286 12.02 -7.84 -4.41
N THR A 287 11.62 -6.57 -4.37
CA THR A 287 11.25 -5.87 -3.14
C THR A 287 9.98 -6.48 -2.53
N ASN A 288 8.98 -6.81 -3.35
CA ASN A 288 7.76 -7.49 -2.93
C ASN A 288 8.06 -8.88 -2.34
N HIS A 289 8.88 -9.68 -3.00
CA HIS A 289 9.30 -10.98 -2.48
C HIS A 289 10.09 -10.85 -1.16
N ILE A 290 10.97 -9.86 -1.03
CA ILE A 290 11.69 -9.58 0.22
C ILE A 290 10.71 -9.15 1.34
N GLY A 291 9.69 -8.36 1.02
CA GLY A 291 8.60 -8.01 1.94
C GLY A 291 7.90 -9.25 2.49
N HIS A 292 7.45 -10.14 1.60
CA HIS A 292 6.83 -11.41 1.99
C HIS A 292 7.76 -12.34 2.78
N ILE A 293 9.06 -12.37 2.46
CA ILE A 293 10.02 -13.14 3.25
C ILE A 293 10.08 -12.63 4.70
N LYS A 294 10.03 -11.31 4.91
CA LYS A 294 10.01 -10.71 6.25
C LYS A 294 8.71 -11.04 7.00
N GLU A 295 7.57 -10.97 6.32
CA GLU A 295 6.26 -11.37 6.87
C GLU A 295 6.26 -12.85 7.29
N LEU A 296 6.69 -13.74 6.39
CA LEU A 296 6.82 -15.18 6.68
C LEU A 296 7.80 -15.44 7.82
N THR A 297 8.89 -14.68 7.92
CA THR A 297 9.83 -14.78 9.04
C THR A 297 9.16 -14.43 10.37
N ALA A 298 8.36 -13.37 10.42
CA ALA A 298 7.60 -12.99 11.62
C ALA A 298 6.55 -14.04 11.98
N GLU A 299 5.81 -14.57 11.01
CA GLU A 299 4.83 -15.65 11.22
C GLU A 299 5.51 -16.94 11.75
N ILE A 300 6.66 -17.32 11.18
CA ILE A 300 7.43 -18.47 11.64
C ILE A 300 7.90 -18.25 13.09
N GLN A 301 8.40 -17.07 13.43
CA GLN A 301 8.81 -16.74 14.80
C GLN A 301 7.64 -16.78 15.79
N HIS A 302 6.45 -16.35 15.37
CA HIS A 302 5.23 -16.45 16.15
C HIS A 302 4.85 -17.92 16.41
N LEU A 303 4.77 -18.74 15.35
CA LEU A 303 4.48 -20.18 15.45
C LEU A 303 5.53 -20.91 16.31
N GLU A 304 6.79 -20.51 16.23
CA GLU A 304 7.85 -21.03 17.11
C GLU A 304 7.65 -20.62 18.57
N GLY A 305 7.15 -19.41 18.84
CA GLY A 305 6.76 -18.96 20.17
C GLY A 305 5.65 -19.82 20.76
N GLU A 306 4.58 -20.03 20.00
CA GLU A 306 3.46 -20.89 20.39
C GLU A 306 3.91 -22.33 20.65
N LEU A 307 4.74 -22.89 19.77
CA LEU A 307 5.32 -24.23 19.97
C LEU A 307 6.18 -24.32 21.23
N ARG A 308 6.94 -23.28 21.59
CA ARG A 308 7.70 -23.23 22.84
C ARG A 308 6.77 -23.21 24.05
N SER A 309 5.74 -22.38 24.06
CA SER A 309 4.75 -22.32 25.13
C SER A 309 4.02 -23.65 25.33
N HIS A 310 3.73 -24.39 24.26
CA HIS A 310 3.14 -25.74 24.35
C HIS A 310 4.11 -26.82 24.82
N ARG A 311 5.44 -26.63 24.66
CA ARG A 311 6.48 -27.56 25.15
C ARG A 311 6.92 -27.28 26.59
N GLU A 312 6.89 -26.03 27.04
CA GLU A 312 7.28 -25.64 28.39
C GLU A 312 6.27 -26.09 29.47
N GLY A 313 5.06 -26.50 29.08
CA GLY A 313 4.11 -27.22 29.94
C GLY A 313 4.59 -28.61 30.41
N ASP A 314 5.73 -29.10 29.90
CA ASP A 314 6.26 -30.47 30.10
C ASP A 314 7.51 -30.53 31.02
N ALA A 315 7.78 -29.49 31.83
CA ALA A 315 8.94 -29.50 32.74
C ALA A 315 8.73 -30.27 34.05
N GLY A 316 7.69 -31.10 34.17
CA GLY A 316 7.38 -31.84 35.39
C GLY A 316 6.76 -33.22 35.14
N SER A 317 7.61 -34.25 35.14
CA SER A 317 7.30 -35.66 35.47
C SER A 317 7.19 -36.70 34.34
N ILE A 318 8.30 -37.44 34.21
CA ILE A 318 8.43 -38.90 34.02
C ILE A 318 8.09 -39.55 32.66
N ARG A 319 9.19 -40.00 32.05
CA ARG A 319 9.41 -41.10 31.09
C ARG A 319 8.59 -42.39 31.39
N GLY A 320 7.83 -42.91 30.41
CA GLY A 320 7.39 -44.32 30.44
C GLY A 320 6.28 -44.78 29.46
N ILE A 321 6.69 -45.47 28.38
CA ILE A 321 6.14 -46.72 27.79
C ILE A 321 4.70 -46.80 27.21
N CYS A 322 4.67 -47.25 25.94
CA CYS A 322 3.69 -48.02 25.14
C CYS A 322 2.31 -47.47 24.71
N GLU A 323 2.13 -47.50 23.38
CA GLU A 323 1.04 -48.11 22.61
C GLU A 323 -0.23 -48.53 23.39
N VAL A 324 -1.38 -47.94 23.02
CA VAL A 324 -2.60 -48.60 22.53
C VAL A 324 -3.55 -47.50 22.04
N ALA A 325 -4.23 -47.77 20.93
CA ALA A 325 -5.28 -46.96 20.36
C ALA A 325 -6.48 -46.83 21.31
N ASP A 326 -6.88 -45.60 21.65
CA ASP A 326 -8.26 -45.16 21.80
C ASP A 326 -8.31 -43.63 21.97
N ALA A 327 -9.46 -43.03 21.68
CA ALA A 327 -9.75 -41.60 21.51
C ALA A 327 -9.07 -40.62 22.51
N PRO A 328 -8.90 -39.32 22.16
CA PRO A 328 -8.34 -38.34 23.08
C PRO A 328 -9.26 -38.16 24.31
N VAL A 329 -8.85 -38.73 25.44
CA VAL A 329 -9.53 -38.59 26.73
C VAL A 329 -9.01 -37.33 27.42
N LEU A 330 -9.88 -36.35 27.66
CA LEU A 330 -9.58 -35.20 28.52
C LEU A 330 -9.72 -35.65 29.99
N SER A 331 -8.62 -35.58 30.77
CA SER A 331 -8.62 -35.87 32.20
C SER A 331 -8.70 -34.58 33.03
N PHE A 332 -9.59 -34.59 34.02
CA PHE A 332 -9.77 -33.50 34.97
C PHE A 332 -9.49 -34.02 36.38
N THR A 333 -8.71 -33.28 37.18
CA THR A 333 -8.43 -33.66 38.57
C THR A 333 -8.98 -32.67 39.58
N SER A 334 -9.47 -33.22 40.70
CA SER A 334 -9.93 -32.45 41.85
C SER A 334 -8.72 -32.03 42.69
N HIS A 335 -8.50 -30.73 42.85
CA HIS A 335 -7.47 -30.22 43.75
C HIS A 335 -8.12 -29.81 45.08
N PRO A 336 -7.81 -30.47 46.20
CA PRO A 336 -8.48 -30.23 47.49
C PRO A 336 -8.22 -28.85 48.10
N ASP A 337 -7.26 -28.09 47.57
CA ASP A 337 -6.86 -26.76 48.08
C ASP A 337 -7.60 -25.57 47.44
N LEU A 338 -8.50 -25.81 46.45
CA LEU A 338 -9.26 -24.75 45.79
C LEU A 338 -10.56 -24.43 46.55
N SER A 339 -10.77 -23.15 46.83
CA SER A 339 -12.01 -22.67 47.46
C SER A 339 -13.23 -22.97 46.59
N PRO A 340 -14.36 -23.43 47.16
CA PRO A 340 -15.59 -23.69 46.41
C PRO A 340 -16.07 -22.47 45.61
N VAL A 341 -16.46 -22.70 44.36
CA VAL A 341 -16.98 -21.66 43.44
C VAL A 341 -18.49 -21.59 43.57
N VAL A 342 -19.03 -20.38 43.72
CA VAL A 342 -20.48 -20.14 43.74
C VAL A 342 -20.94 -19.65 42.38
N VAL A 343 -21.84 -20.41 41.74
CA VAL A 343 -22.39 -20.06 40.42
C VAL A 343 -23.92 -20.02 40.45
N PRO A 344 -24.57 -19.17 39.64
CA PRO A 344 -26.02 -19.22 39.45
C PRO A 344 -26.45 -20.59 38.92
N ARG A 345 -27.63 -21.08 39.32
CA ARG A 345 -28.18 -22.35 38.78
C ARG A 345 -28.38 -22.33 37.27
N SER A 346 -28.63 -21.15 36.70
CA SER A 346 -28.79 -20.92 35.26
C SER A 346 -27.50 -21.11 34.47
N SER A 347 -26.34 -21.20 35.13
CA SER A 347 -25.03 -21.36 34.51
C SER A 347 -24.66 -22.84 34.30
N VAL A 348 -25.47 -23.79 34.76
CA VAL A 348 -25.24 -25.22 34.52
C VAL A 348 -25.75 -25.60 33.14
N LEU A 349 -24.87 -26.16 32.31
CA LEU A 349 -25.18 -26.62 30.96
C LEU A 349 -25.83 -28.01 30.98
N THR A 350 -25.22 -28.95 31.71
CA THR A 350 -25.71 -30.33 31.79
C THR A 350 -25.15 -31.06 33.01
N VAL A 351 -25.84 -32.13 33.42
CA VAL A 351 -25.40 -33.10 34.45
C VAL A 351 -24.82 -34.31 33.74
N LEU A 352 -23.60 -34.71 34.11
CA LEU A 352 -22.87 -35.80 33.47
C LEU A 352 -22.96 -37.09 34.32
N GLU A 353 -23.09 -38.25 33.66
CA GLU A 353 -23.09 -39.55 34.33
C GLU A 353 -21.65 -40.02 34.60
N GLU A 354 -21.36 -40.39 35.85
CA GLU A 354 -20.00 -40.73 36.28
C GLU A 354 -19.64 -42.17 35.89
N THR A 355 -18.86 -42.34 34.83
CA THR A 355 -18.38 -43.66 34.39
C THR A 355 -17.07 -44.02 35.09
N VAL A 356 -17.20 -44.82 36.16
CA VAL A 356 -16.11 -45.45 36.94
C VAL A 356 -15.32 -44.50 37.86
N SER A 357 -15.53 -44.68 39.16
CA SER A 357 -14.93 -43.87 40.23
C SER A 357 -13.51 -44.33 40.59
N SER A 358 -12.52 -43.53 40.20
CA SER A 358 -11.25 -43.43 40.94
C SER A 358 -11.14 -42.02 41.53
N GLY A 359 -11.90 -41.78 42.61
CA GLY A 359 -11.75 -40.69 43.59
C GLY A 359 -11.65 -39.25 43.07
N ASP A 360 -10.56 -38.94 42.38
CA ASP A 360 -10.10 -37.58 42.06
C ASP A 360 -9.91 -37.30 40.57
N THR A 361 -10.05 -38.28 39.66
CA THR A 361 -9.89 -38.07 38.21
C THR A 361 -11.19 -38.36 37.47
N VAL A 362 -11.66 -37.39 36.68
CA VAL A 362 -12.85 -37.48 35.82
C VAL A 362 -12.41 -37.51 34.36
N THR A 363 -12.92 -38.49 33.60
CA THR A 363 -12.67 -38.65 32.17
C THR A 363 -13.94 -38.34 31.37
N LEU A 364 -13.86 -37.44 30.39
CA LEU A 364 -14.98 -37.18 29.47
C LEU A 364 -14.90 -38.12 28.26
N THR A 365 -16.04 -38.74 27.93
CA THR A 365 -16.19 -39.52 26.69
C THR A 365 -16.60 -38.63 25.51
N SER A 366 -16.45 -39.14 24.27
CA SER A 366 -16.93 -38.43 23.07
C SER A 366 -18.45 -38.19 23.07
N GLU A 367 -19.21 -39.02 23.79
CA GLU A 367 -20.66 -38.87 23.96
C GLU A 367 -21.00 -37.74 24.93
N ASP A 368 -20.21 -37.59 26.00
CA ASP A 368 -20.33 -36.46 26.95
C ASP A 368 -20.04 -35.11 26.28
N VAL A 369 -19.02 -35.05 25.42
CA VAL A 369 -18.67 -33.82 24.67
C VAL A 369 -19.79 -33.44 23.69
N LYS A 370 -20.40 -34.41 23.01
CA LYS A 370 -21.56 -34.16 22.14
C LYS A 370 -22.77 -33.69 22.95
N SER A 371 -23.00 -34.27 24.12
CA SER A 371 -24.07 -33.82 25.03
C SER A 371 -23.84 -32.37 25.48
N ILE A 372 -22.62 -32.02 25.89
CA ILE A 372 -22.27 -30.64 26.28
C ILE A 372 -22.45 -29.67 25.10
N ASP A 373 -22.01 -30.02 23.90
CA ASP A 373 -22.12 -29.15 22.71
C ASP A 373 -23.58 -28.93 22.29
N VAL A 374 -24.38 -30.01 22.30
CA VAL A 374 -25.83 -29.94 22.06
C VAL A 374 -26.51 -29.09 23.12
N HIS A 375 -26.13 -29.20 24.40
CA HIS A 375 -26.76 -28.44 25.48
C HIS A 375 -26.25 -26.99 25.60
N ALA A 376 -25.02 -26.68 25.19
CA ALA A 376 -24.48 -25.33 25.12
C ALA A 376 -25.13 -24.51 23.99
N THR A 377 -25.58 -25.16 22.91
CA THR A 377 -26.30 -24.51 21.81
C THR A 377 -27.75 -24.14 22.16
N TYR A 378 -28.35 -24.78 23.17
CA TYR A 378 -29.67 -24.41 23.68
C TYR A 378 -29.52 -23.55 24.94
N HIS A 379 -29.82 -22.25 24.83
CA HIS A 379 -29.91 -21.35 25.99
C HIS A 379 -31.05 -21.79 26.94
N CYS A 380 -30.76 -22.70 27.89
CA CYS A 380 -31.72 -23.20 28.88
C CYS A 380 -32.45 -22.10 29.70
N PRO A 381 -31.84 -20.94 30.02
CA PRO A 381 -32.56 -19.84 30.68
C PRO A 381 -33.69 -19.26 29.82
N LEU A 382 -33.52 -19.20 28.50
CA LEU A 382 -34.56 -18.74 27.58
C LEU A 382 -35.66 -19.77 27.43
N LEU A 383 -35.38 -21.08 27.49
CA LEU A 383 -36.41 -22.12 27.41
C LEU A 383 -37.31 -22.15 28.66
N TYR A 384 -36.73 -22.07 29.86
CA TYR A 384 -37.51 -22.03 31.09
C TYR A 384 -38.25 -20.69 31.25
N ALA A 385 -37.60 -19.56 30.95
CA ALA A 385 -38.24 -18.25 30.96
C ALA A 385 -39.31 -18.12 29.86
N ALA A 386 -39.07 -18.65 28.66
CA ALA A 386 -40.05 -18.66 27.56
C ALA A 386 -41.21 -19.60 27.84
N LEU A 387 -41.00 -20.76 28.47
CA LEU A 387 -42.10 -21.63 28.93
C LEU A 387 -42.93 -20.93 30.02
N CYS A 388 -42.28 -20.25 30.97
CA CYS A 388 -42.97 -19.48 32.00
C CYS A 388 -43.71 -18.25 31.44
N CYS A 389 -43.17 -17.57 30.42
CA CYS A 389 -43.81 -16.44 29.76
C CYS A 389 -44.93 -16.90 28.80
N ALA A 390 -44.70 -17.94 28.01
CA ALA A 390 -45.69 -18.53 27.10
C ALA A 390 -46.89 -19.12 27.84
N ILE A 391 -46.72 -19.57 29.09
CA ILE A 391 -47.85 -20.01 29.95
C ILE A 391 -48.64 -18.81 30.50
N LYS A 392 -48.01 -17.64 30.66
CA LYS A 392 -48.65 -16.40 31.17
C LYS A 392 -49.39 -15.64 30.06
N ASP A 393 -48.85 -15.62 28.84
CA ASP A 393 -49.32 -14.76 27.74
C ASP A 393 -49.94 -15.56 26.57
N ILE A 394 -50.97 -16.39 26.82
CA ILE A 394 -51.81 -16.95 25.74
C ILE A 394 -53.12 -16.14 25.67
N PRO A 395 -53.26 -15.14 24.77
CA PRO A 395 -54.54 -14.57 24.43
C PRO A 395 -55.34 -15.51 23.51
N PRO A 396 -56.68 -15.35 23.42
CA PRO A 396 -57.49 -16.13 22.50
C PRO A 396 -57.16 -15.73 21.04
N VAL A 397 -56.43 -16.59 20.34
CA VAL A 397 -55.97 -16.34 18.96
C VAL A 397 -57.15 -16.39 17.98
N ASN A 398 -57.24 -15.38 17.12
CA ASN A 398 -58.27 -15.24 16.10
C ASN A 398 -57.90 -16.06 14.84
N SER A 399 -58.90 -16.61 14.14
CA SER A 399 -58.73 -17.65 13.10
C SER A 399 -57.87 -17.23 11.88
N ASP A 400 -57.74 -15.93 11.61
CA ASP A 400 -56.97 -15.40 10.47
C ASP A 400 -55.45 -15.35 10.70
N GLU A 401 -55.01 -15.21 11.95
CA GLU A 401 -53.57 -15.23 12.30
C GLU A 401 -52.99 -16.64 12.23
N LEU A 402 -53.81 -17.65 12.55
CA LEU A 402 -53.48 -19.07 12.41
C LEU A 402 -53.20 -19.45 10.95
N LEU A 403 -53.97 -18.92 10.00
CA LEU A 403 -53.76 -19.16 8.57
C LEU A 403 -52.46 -18.53 8.06
N LYS A 404 -52.13 -17.31 8.49
CA LYS A 404 -50.86 -16.63 8.14
C LYS A 404 -49.65 -17.34 8.76
N ALA A 405 -49.75 -17.78 10.02
CA ALA A 405 -48.70 -18.55 10.68
C ALA A 405 -48.49 -19.92 10.00
N GLU A 406 -49.56 -20.59 9.59
CA GLU A 406 -49.50 -21.89 8.90
C GLU A 406 -48.86 -21.78 7.50
N VAL A 407 -49.14 -20.71 6.75
CA VAL A 407 -48.48 -20.44 5.46
C VAL A 407 -46.99 -20.17 5.64
N THR A 408 -46.63 -19.36 6.63
CA THR A 408 -45.22 -19.04 6.94
C THR A 408 -44.45 -20.28 7.39
N ARG A 409 -45.08 -21.12 8.21
CA ARG A 409 -44.52 -22.42 8.64
C ARG A 409 -44.28 -23.36 7.45
N ARG A 410 -45.22 -23.45 6.51
CA ARG A 410 -45.04 -24.28 5.30
C ARG A 410 -43.91 -23.78 4.40
N GLN A 411 -43.74 -22.46 4.30
CA GLN A 411 -42.63 -21.86 3.58
C GLN A 411 -41.29 -22.18 4.26
N TYR A 412 -41.22 -22.07 5.59
CA TYR A 412 -40.04 -22.44 6.36
C TYR A 412 -39.70 -23.94 6.23
N ASP A 413 -40.69 -24.82 6.36
CA ASP A 413 -40.51 -26.28 6.22
C ASP A 413 -40.01 -26.65 4.81
N SER A 414 -40.43 -25.90 3.77
CA SER A 414 -39.93 -26.05 2.40
C SER A 414 -38.45 -25.67 2.28
N VAL A 415 -38.04 -24.56 2.88
CA VAL A 415 -36.63 -24.09 2.85
C VAL A 415 -35.73 -25.05 3.64
N VAL A 416 -36.19 -25.51 4.82
CA VAL A 416 -35.45 -26.50 5.63
C VAL A 416 -35.28 -27.81 4.86
N LYS A 417 -36.29 -28.24 4.10
CA LYS A 417 -36.18 -29.42 3.24
C LYS A 417 -35.15 -29.22 2.13
N GLN A 418 -35.17 -28.09 1.44
CA GLN A 418 -34.17 -27.76 0.41
C GLN A 418 -32.74 -27.74 0.97
N ASN A 419 -32.54 -27.15 2.14
CA ASN A 419 -31.23 -27.12 2.79
C ASN A 419 -30.73 -28.52 3.19
N ARG A 420 -31.63 -29.40 3.67
CA ARG A 420 -31.28 -30.81 3.94
C ARG A 420 -30.90 -31.57 2.67
N ASP A 421 -31.60 -31.31 1.56
CA ASP A 421 -31.31 -31.97 0.29
C ASP A 421 -29.97 -31.47 -0.31
N LEU A 422 -29.65 -30.19 -0.19
CA LEU A 422 -28.34 -29.63 -0.55
C LEU A 422 -27.21 -30.18 0.33
N ALA A 423 -27.41 -30.28 1.64
CA ALA A 423 -26.43 -30.89 2.54
C ALA A 423 -26.15 -32.35 2.17
N ARG A 424 -27.20 -33.12 1.82
CA ARG A 424 -27.06 -34.49 1.32
C ARG A 424 -26.26 -34.56 0.01
N GLN A 425 -26.49 -33.62 -0.92
CA GLN A 425 -25.70 -33.53 -2.16
C GLN A 425 -24.22 -33.21 -1.92
N ILE A 426 -23.92 -32.35 -0.94
CA ILE A 426 -22.54 -32.04 -0.55
C ILE A 426 -21.86 -33.28 0.04
N GLU A 427 -22.53 -33.98 0.96
CA GLU A 427 -22.00 -35.24 1.53
C GLU A 427 -21.76 -36.30 0.45
N ASP A 428 -22.70 -36.47 -0.49
CA ASP A 428 -22.55 -37.42 -1.59
C ASP A 428 -21.38 -37.03 -2.51
N SER A 429 -21.16 -35.72 -2.74
CA SER A 429 -20.02 -35.20 -3.51
C SER A 429 -18.69 -35.37 -2.76
N GLN A 430 -18.69 -35.28 -1.43
CA GLN A 430 -17.50 -35.55 -0.63
C GLN A 430 -17.13 -37.04 -0.64
N ARG A 431 -18.13 -37.93 -0.54
CA ARG A 431 -17.91 -39.39 -0.66
C ARG A 431 -17.35 -39.78 -2.04
N THR A 432 -17.79 -39.12 -3.12
CA THR A 432 -17.22 -39.37 -4.45
C THR A 432 -15.78 -38.87 -4.57
N ILE A 433 -15.45 -37.70 -4.02
CA ILE A 433 -14.07 -37.18 -3.95
C ILE A 433 -13.16 -38.14 -3.16
N GLU A 434 -13.62 -38.65 -2.01
CA GLU A 434 -12.86 -39.62 -1.22
C GLU A 434 -12.62 -40.93 -1.96
N SER A 435 -13.63 -41.42 -2.70
CA SER A 435 -13.49 -42.59 -3.57
C SER A 435 -12.48 -42.34 -4.70
N LEU A 436 -12.47 -41.16 -5.31
CA LEU A 436 -11.50 -40.78 -6.34
C LEU A 436 -10.08 -40.66 -5.77
N HIS A 437 -9.91 -40.09 -4.58
CA HIS A 437 -8.63 -40.04 -3.88
C HIS A 437 -8.11 -41.43 -3.49
N LYS A 438 -9.01 -42.38 -3.20
CA LYS A 438 -8.65 -43.78 -2.98
C LYS A 438 -8.17 -44.44 -4.27
N LEU A 439 -8.88 -44.24 -5.38
CA LEU A 439 -8.49 -44.74 -6.70
C LEU A 439 -7.17 -44.13 -7.19
N LEU A 440 -6.91 -42.84 -6.93
CA LEU A 440 -5.63 -42.18 -7.23
C LEU A 440 -4.47 -42.74 -6.40
N ARG A 441 -4.71 -43.11 -5.14
CA ARG A 441 -3.72 -43.81 -4.30
C ARG A 441 -3.44 -45.22 -4.81
N GLU A 442 -4.48 -45.94 -5.24
CA GLU A 442 -4.36 -47.26 -5.85
C GLU A 442 -3.67 -47.21 -7.23
N GLN A 443 -3.86 -46.14 -8.02
CA GLN A 443 -3.16 -45.89 -9.28
C GLN A 443 -1.67 -45.53 -9.10
N ARG A 444 -1.33 -44.73 -8.09
CA ARG A 444 0.08 -44.47 -7.73
C ARG A 444 0.81 -45.74 -7.30
N ALA A 445 0.08 -46.75 -6.84
CA ALA A 445 0.62 -48.05 -6.48
C ALA A 445 0.75 -49.03 -7.67
N SER A 446 0.04 -48.83 -8.80
CA SER A 446 -0.06 -49.84 -9.88
C SER A 446 0.67 -49.53 -11.19
N GLY A 447 1.30 -48.36 -11.33
CA GLY A 447 2.42 -48.12 -12.26
C GLY A 447 2.35 -48.74 -13.67
N GLU A 448 1.28 -48.52 -14.46
CA GLU A 448 1.23 -48.91 -15.88
C GLU A 448 0.61 -47.86 -16.82
N GLY A 449 1.45 -47.35 -17.75
CA GLY A 449 1.19 -47.36 -19.20
C GLY A 449 0.40 -46.21 -19.85
N THR A 450 1.10 -45.12 -20.17
CA THR A 450 0.95 -44.14 -21.29
C THR A 450 -0.41 -43.71 -21.87
N GLU A 451 -1.42 -44.56 -22.12
CA GLU A 451 -2.75 -44.10 -22.63
C GLU A 451 -3.54 -43.31 -21.58
N ARG A 452 -3.28 -43.60 -20.29
CA ARG A 452 -3.91 -42.91 -19.16
C ARG A 452 -3.34 -41.51 -18.88
N ALA A 453 -2.20 -41.18 -19.48
CA ALA A 453 -1.59 -39.85 -19.32
C ALA A 453 -2.42 -38.78 -20.05
N ASP A 454 -2.94 -39.08 -21.24
CA ASP A 454 -3.76 -38.15 -22.02
C ASP A 454 -5.14 -37.93 -21.37
N GLU A 455 -5.72 -38.96 -20.77
CA GLU A 455 -6.95 -38.82 -19.96
C GLU A 455 -6.71 -37.99 -18.70
N LEU A 456 -5.56 -38.15 -18.04
CA LEU A 456 -5.13 -37.31 -16.91
C LEU A 456 -4.93 -35.86 -17.31
N TYR A 457 -4.30 -35.58 -18.45
CA TYR A 457 -4.15 -34.21 -18.96
C TYR A 457 -5.49 -33.57 -19.31
N LYS A 458 -6.44 -34.35 -19.84
CA LYS A 458 -7.78 -33.86 -20.14
C LYS A 458 -8.56 -33.56 -18.85
N LEU A 459 -8.50 -34.46 -17.88
CA LEU A 459 -9.18 -34.29 -16.59
C LEU A 459 -8.57 -33.14 -15.75
N GLN A 460 -7.26 -32.92 -15.86
CA GLN A 460 -6.59 -31.77 -15.24
C GLN A 460 -7.06 -30.45 -15.87
N ARG A 461 -7.19 -30.39 -17.19
CA ARG A 461 -7.74 -29.20 -17.88
C ARG A 461 -9.18 -28.91 -17.45
N ASP A 462 -10.02 -29.93 -17.37
CA ASP A 462 -11.41 -29.81 -16.91
C ASP A 462 -11.48 -29.36 -15.43
N HIS A 463 -10.56 -29.84 -14.58
CA HIS A 463 -10.44 -29.38 -13.20
C HIS A 463 -10.03 -27.90 -13.11
N GLU A 464 -9.06 -27.47 -13.91
CA GLU A 464 -8.63 -26.07 -13.99
C GLU A 464 -9.74 -25.15 -14.51
N GLU A 465 -10.59 -25.62 -15.42
CA GLU A 465 -11.80 -24.90 -15.86
C GLU A 465 -12.86 -24.83 -14.76
N ASN A 466 -13.13 -25.93 -14.06
CA ASN A 466 -14.06 -25.95 -12.94
C ASN A 466 -13.62 -25.04 -11.79
N MET A 467 -12.32 -24.98 -11.49
CA MET A 467 -11.76 -24.06 -10.51
C MET A 467 -11.91 -22.60 -10.93
N ARG A 468 -11.77 -22.30 -12.24
CA ARG A 468 -12.06 -20.96 -12.78
C ARG A 468 -13.53 -20.59 -12.65
N HIS A 469 -14.45 -21.52 -12.94
CA HIS A 469 -15.88 -21.30 -12.75
C HIS A 469 -16.26 -21.08 -11.28
N LEU A 470 -15.71 -21.87 -10.36
CA LEU A 470 -15.96 -21.72 -8.92
C LEU A 470 -15.46 -20.35 -8.41
N HIS A 471 -14.29 -19.92 -8.87
CA HIS A 471 -13.76 -18.60 -8.54
C HIS A 471 -14.63 -17.46 -9.11
N GLN A 472 -15.19 -17.63 -10.30
CA GLN A 472 -16.12 -16.68 -10.90
C GLN A 472 -17.42 -16.57 -10.08
N CYS A 473 -18.00 -17.70 -9.68
CA CYS A 473 -19.20 -17.73 -8.82
C CYS A 473 -18.93 -17.06 -7.45
N GLN A 474 -17.75 -17.27 -6.85
CA GLN A 474 -17.37 -16.61 -5.60
C GLN A 474 -17.30 -15.08 -5.75
N LYS A 475 -16.77 -14.57 -6.86
CA LYS A 475 -16.76 -13.13 -7.15
C LYS A 475 -18.17 -12.58 -7.31
N GLU A 476 -19.06 -13.31 -7.97
CA GLU A 476 -20.46 -12.89 -8.14
C GLU A 476 -21.21 -12.85 -6.80
N ILE A 477 -21.02 -13.84 -5.93
CA ILE A 477 -21.57 -13.83 -4.56
C ILE A 477 -21.07 -12.60 -3.79
N GLN A 478 -19.77 -12.28 -3.85
CA GLN A 478 -19.24 -11.08 -3.17
C GLN A 478 -19.82 -9.77 -3.73
N LEU A 479 -20.07 -9.69 -5.03
CA LEU A 479 -20.71 -8.51 -5.63
C LEU A 479 -22.16 -8.37 -5.17
N LEU A 480 -22.89 -9.48 -5.10
CA LEU A 480 -24.27 -9.51 -4.60
C LEU A 480 -24.35 -9.16 -3.11
N GLU A 481 -23.42 -9.64 -2.29
CA GLU A 481 -23.33 -9.27 -0.86
C GLU A 481 -23.08 -7.78 -0.67
N LYS A 482 -22.20 -7.19 -1.48
CA LYS A 482 -21.95 -5.73 -1.47
C LYS A 482 -23.19 -4.94 -1.92
N ALA A 483 -23.89 -5.40 -2.96
CA ALA A 483 -25.12 -4.77 -3.42
C ALA A 483 -26.24 -4.87 -2.38
N ASN A 484 -26.35 -6.01 -1.68
CA ASN A 484 -27.33 -6.22 -0.62
C ASN A 484 -27.02 -5.36 0.62
N SER A 485 -25.74 -5.22 0.99
CA SER A 485 -25.30 -4.29 2.04
C SER A 485 -25.63 -2.83 1.71
N CYS A 486 -25.38 -2.41 0.46
CA CYS A 486 -25.73 -1.07 -0.02
C CYS A 486 -27.25 -0.83 0.01
N SER A 487 -28.04 -1.85 -0.39
CA SER A 487 -29.51 -1.79 -0.34
C SER A 487 -30.04 -1.72 1.09
N ALA A 488 -29.44 -2.46 2.04
CA ALA A 488 -29.81 -2.42 3.46
C ALA A 488 -29.59 -1.02 4.06
N LEU A 489 -28.45 -0.39 3.77
CA LEU A 489 -28.16 0.99 4.18
C LEU A 489 -29.15 2.00 3.57
N GLN A 490 -29.61 1.75 2.33
CA GLN A 490 -30.60 2.60 1.69
C GLN A 490 -31.99 2.48 2.32
N VAL A 491 -32.39 1.26 2.70
CA VAL A 491 -33.64 1.03 3.45
C VAL A 491 -33.60 1.70 4.82
N GLU A 492 -32.46 1.65 5.52
CA GLU A 492 -32.29 2.32 6.82
C GLU A 492 -32.41 3.85 6.68
N ARG A 493 -31.81 4.44 5.64
CA ARG A 493 -32.00 5.87 5.33
C ARG A 493 -33.46 6.22 5.05
N TYR A 494 -34.18 5.40 4.28
CA TYR A 494 -35.60 5.64 4.02
C TYR A 494 -36.46 5.52 5.28
N LEU A 495 -36.13 4.60 6.19
CA LEU A 495 -36.83 4.51 7.47
C LEU A 495 -36.61 5.77 8.32
N GLU A 496 -35.41 6.33 8.31
CA GLU A 496 -35.10 7.54 9.05
C GLU A 496 -35.80 8.77 8.46
N THR A 497 -35.89 8.90 7.13
CA THR A 497 -36.65 9.98 6.50
C THR A 497 -38.15 9.85 6.77
N VAL A 498 -38.70 8.64 6.78
CA VAL A 498 -40.11 8.41 7.14
C VAL A 498 -40.37 8.82 8.59
N LYS A 499 -39.47 8.50 9.54
CA LYS A 499 -39.59 8.98 10.93
C LYS A 499 -39.59 10.50 11.02
N GLN A 500 -38.69 11.17 10.30
CA GLN A 500 -38.60 12.64 10.29
C GLN A 500 -39.86 13.28 9.70
N LEU A 501 -40.36 12.78 8.57
CA LEU A 501 -41.59 13.27 7.96
C LEU A 501 -42.80 13.04 8.87
N THR A 502 -42.85 11.92 9.58
CA THR A 502 -43.93 11.65 10.54
C THR A 502 -43.92 12.67 11.68
N ALA A 503 -42.75 12.98 12.24
CA ALA A 503 -42.60 14.01 13.27
C ALA A 503 -42.98 15.41 12.76
N GLN A 504 -42.60 15.76 11.52
CA GLN A 504 -43.00 17.03 10.89
C GLN A 504 -44.51 17.12 10.67
N ILE A 505 -45.16 16.03 10.27
CA ILE A 505 -46.62 15.98 10.11
C ILE A 505 -47.30 16.21 11.46
N GLU A 506 -46.80 15.60 12.54
CA GLU A 506 -47.33 15.82 13.90
C GLU A 506 -47.16 17.27 14.36
N GLU A 507 -46.00 17.88 14.10
CA GLU A 507 -45.73 19.29 14.41
C GLU A 507 -46.64 20.23 13.61
N LEU A 508 -46.77 20.02 12.29
CA LEU A 508 -47.66 20.79 11.42
C LEU A 508 -49.14 20.61 11.78
N GLN A 509 -49.54 19.45 12.28
CA GLN A 509 -50.89 19.22 12.79
C GLN A 509 -51.14 20.04 14.06
N LEU A 510 -50.16 20.05 14.98
CA LEU A 510 -50.23 20.87 16.20
C LEU A 510 -50.30 22.37 15.87
N ASP A 511 -49.48 22.82 14.92
CA ASP A 511 -49.48 24.21 14.49
C ASP A 511 -50.75 24.59 13.73
N ASN A 512 -51.29 23.72 12.88
CA ASN A 512 -52.60 23.94 12.27
C ASN A 512 -53.73 24.04 13.31
N GLU A 513 -53.67 23.27 14.40
CA GLU A 513 -54.64 23.42 15.49
C GLU A 513 -54.48 24.76 16.23
N ARG A 514 -53.25 25.26 16.40
CA ARG A 514 -52.97 26.58 16.99
C ARG A 514 -53.42 27.71 16.06
N LEU A 515 -53.12 27.60 14.76
CA LEU A 515 -53.54 28.55 13.74
C LEU A 515 -55.06 28.56 13.59
N ARG A 516 -55.74 27.40 13.57
CA ARG A 516 -57.21 27.35 13.59
C ARG A 516 -57.84 28.01 14.82
N LYS A 517 -57.17 27.96 15.98
CA LYS A 517 -57.60 28.69 17.19
C LYS A 517 -57.36 30.20 17.04
N ASN A 518 -56.31 30.63 16.35
CA ASN A 518 -56.01 32.04 16.08
C ASN A 518 -56.87 32.64 14.95
N ASP A 519 -57.15 31.88 13.90
CA ASP A 519 -57.97 32.28 12.74
C ASP A 519 -59.44 32.51 13.12
N GLN A 520 -59.87 32.03 14.29
CA GLN A 520 -61.16 32.43 14.88
C GLN A 520 -61.22 33.91 15.29
N CYS A 521 -60.11 34.66 15.22
CA CYS A 521 -60.03 36.04 15.75
C CYS A 521 -59.66 37.16 14.77
N LEU A 522 -59.36 36.93 13.48
CA LEU A 522 -58.82 38.00 12.62
C LEU A 522 -59.46 38.08 11.21
N MET A 523 -60.02 39.25 10.92
CA MET A 523 -60.52 39.66 9.60
C MET A 523 -59.37 40.29 8.77
N PRO A 524 -59.29 40.10 7.44
CA PRO A 524 -58.19 40.62 6.62
C PRO A 524 -58.39 42.10 6.25
N LEU A 525 -57.38 42.95 6.45
CA LEU A 525 -57.32 44.30 5.88
C LEU A 525 -56.09 44.44 4.97
N GLU A 526 -56.37 44.87 3.75
CA GLU A 526 -55.45 44.98 2.61
C GLU A 526 -54.43 46.11 2.77
N ARG A 527 -53.20 45.84 2.30
CA ARG A 527 -52.06 46.76 2.33
C ARG A 527 -52.11 47.76 1.17
N LYS A 528 -51.90 49.05 1.44
CA LYS A 528 -51.43 50.01 0.44
C LYS A 528 -50.21 50.77 0.99
N SER A 529 -49.16 50.73 0.17
CA SER A 529 -47.81 51.28 0.35
C SER A 529 -47.79 52.76 0.71
N THR A 530 -46.95 53.11 1.70
CA THR A 530 -46.59 54.48 2.06
C THR A 530 -45.09 54.59 2.40
N LYS A 531 -44.59 55.83 2.45
CA LYS A 531 -43.16 56.24 2.38
C LYS A 531 -42.25 55.52 3.40
N LYS A 532 -41.00 55.17 3.05
CA LYS A 532 -40.04 54.51 3.98
C LYS A 532 -39.22 55.53 4.83
N THR A 533 -38.92 55.21 6.09
CA THR A 533 -38.07 55.97 7.05
C THR A 533 -37.13 55.01 7.77
N THR A 534 -35.88 55.40 8.02
CA THR A 534 -34.87 54.55 8.69
C THR A 534 -34.72 54.92 10.16
N SER A 535 -34.80 53.92 11.04
CA SER A 535 -34.61 54.06 12.49
C SER A 535 -33.41 53.24 12.95
N SER A 536 -32.57 53.81 13.82
CA SER A 536 -31.46 53.09 14.44
C SER A 536 -31.93 52.39 15.72
N CYS A 537 -31.70 51.09 15.81
CA CYS A 537 -32.22 50.22 16.87
C CYS A 537 -31.10 49.44 17.55
N GLN A 538 -31.33 49.08 18.82
CA GLN A 538 -30.39 48.35 19.65
C GLN A 538 -31.12 47.20 20.35
N LYS A 539 -30.61 45.98 20.20
CA LYS A 539 -31.12 44.79 20.90
C LYS A 539 -30.04 44.17 21.77
N ARG A 540 -30.40 43.91 23.03
CA ARG A 540 -29.55 43.22 24.00
C ARG A 540 -29.98 41.77 24.12
N PHE A 541 -29.00 40.86 24.05
CA PHE A 541 -29.22 39.44 24.26
C PHE A 541 -28.50 38.97 25.53
N GLU A 542 -29.24 38.32 26.41
CA GLU A 542 -28.70 37.78 27.66
C GLU A 542 -28.33 36.31 27.48
N GLY A 543 -27.12 35.94 27.88
CA GLY A 543 -26.61 34.57 27.78
C GLY A 543 -25.09 34.48 27.86
N GLN A 544 -24.55 33.37 28.36
CA GLN A 544 -23.10 33.09 28.36
C GLN A 544 -22.71 32.38 27.05
N GLY A 545 -21.48 32.60 26.57
CA GLY A 545 -20.93 31.89 25.41
C GLY A 545 -21.09 32.58 24.05
N TRP A 546 -21.56 33.83 24.00
CA TRP A 546 -21.61 34.63 22.76
C TRP A 546 -20.23 34.87 22.13
N LYS A 547 -19.17 34.90 22.95
CA LYS A 547 -17.78 35.05 22.48
C LYS A 547 -17.37 33.94 21.52
N LEU A 548 -17.80 32.70 21.79
CA LEU A 548 -17.50 31.54 20.95
C LEU A 548 -18.21 31.67 19.60
N VAL A 549 -19.51 32.00 19.63
CA VAL A 549 -20.33 32.17 18.41
C VAL A 549 -19.81 33.33 17.53
N LEU A 550 -19.35 34.44 18.13
CA LEU A 550 -18.76 35.56 17.38
C LEU A 550 -17.41 35.22 16.75
N THR A 551 -16.67 34.26 17.32
CA THR A 551 -15.34 33.85 16.81
C THR A 551 -15.48 32.73 15.77
N GLU A 552 -16.41 31.78 15.98
CA GLU A 552 -16.52 30.56 15.18
C GLU A 552 -17.62 30.60 14.12
N GLN A 553 -18.69 31.40 14.32
CA GLN A 553 -19.87 31.43 13.44
C GLN A 553 -20.41 32.87 13.19
N PRO A 554 -19.57 33.84 12.78
CA PRO A 554 -19.99 35.22 12.60
C PRO A 554 -21.00 35.41 11.45
N GLU A 555 -20.86 34.68 10.33
CA GLU A 555 -21.73 34.87 9.16
C GLU A 555 -23.07 34.14 9.30
N GLU A 556 -23.12 32.99 9.96
CA GLU A 556 -24.39 32.35 10.33
C GLU A 556 -25.18 33.20 11.33
N LEU A 557 -24.50 33.76 12.35
CA LEU A 557 -25.14 34.65 13.32
C LEU A 557 -25.72 35.91 12.64
N ARG A 558 -24.98 36.51 11.72
CA ARG A 558 -25.43 37.69 10.96
C ARG A 558 -26.66 37.41 10.13
N ARG A 559 -26.70 36.29 9.41
CA ARG A 559 -27.87 35.88 8.60
C ARG A 559 -29.09 35.61 9.48
N ALA A 560 -28.92 34.86 10.56
CA ALA A 560 -30.01 34.56 11.49
C ALA A 560 -30.58 35.84 12.13
N PHE A 561 -29.73 36.81 12.43
CA PHE A 561 -30.15 38.10 12.97
C PHE A 561 -30.97 38.92 11.96
N ILE A 562 -30.54 38.99 10.69
CA ILE A 562 -31.29 39.70 9.64
C ILE A 562 -32.68 39.10 9.46
N THR A 563 -32.80 37.78 9.42
CA THR A 563 -34.09 37.11 9.25
C THR A 563 -35.05 37.40 10.41
N ASP A 564 -34.58 37.26 11.66
CA ASP A 564 -35.42 37.52 12.82
C ASP A 564 -35.79 39.01 12.95
N ALA A 565 -34.86 39.93 12.66
CA ALA A 565 -35.13 41.37 12.71
C ALA A 565 -36.07 41.83 11.57
N ALA A 566 -36.02 41.19 10.40
CA ALA A 566 -36.91 41.48 9.27
C ALA A 566 -38.33 41.03 9.59
N GLU A 567 -38.48 39.84 10.16
CA GLU A 567 -39.77 39.29 10.56
C GLU A 567 -40.38 40.08 11.73
N ALA A 568 -39.56 40.45 12.73
CA ALA A 568 -40.00 41.29 13.84
C ALA A 568 -40.56 42.62 13.35
N CYS A 569 -39.87 43.31 12.44
CA CYS A 569 -40.26 44.64 11.94
C CYS A 569 -41.22 44.61 10.73
N HIS A 570 -41.52 43.43 10.18
CA HIS A 570 -42.32 43.25 8.97
C HIS A 570 -41.74 44.00 7.74
N VAL A 571 -40.41 43.98 7.62
CA VAL A 571 -39.65 44.60 6.52
C VAL A 571 -38.92 43.54 5.70
N GLU A 572 -38.41 43.92 4.53
CA GLU A 572 -37.61 42.99 3.72
C GLU A 572 -36.18 42.86 4.27
N HIS A 573 -35.48 41.78 3.93
CA HIS A 573 -34.15 41.48 4.46
C HIS A 573 -33.10 42.54 4.03
N GLU A 574 -33.33 43.22 2.91
CA GLU A 574 -32.47 44.29 2.36
C GLU A 574 -32.64 45.62 3.11
N ASP A 575 -33.74 45.82 3.83
CA ASP A 575 -34.05 47.04 4.58
C ASP A 575 -33.34 47.10 5.96
N ILE A 576 -32.52 46.08 6.29
CA ILE A 576 -31.73 45.98 7.53
C ILE A 576 -30.25 46.16 7.21
N THR A 577 -29.66 47.23 7.75
CA THR A 577 -28.29 47.65 7.41
C THR A 577 -27.48 48.02 8.66
N ASN A 578 -26.16 48.20 8.52
CA ASN A 578 -25.24 48.59 9.60
C ASN A 578 -25.27 47.70 10.85
N ILE A 579 -25.22 46.37 10.68
CA ILE A 579 -25.20 45.43 11.81
C ILE A 579 -23.80 45.41 12.44
N ALA A 580 -23.71 45.84 13.69
CA ALA A 580 -22.49 45.77 14.50
C ALA A 580 -22.73 44.97 15.78
N PHE A 581 -21.88 43.95 16.00
CA PHE A 581 -21.90 43.10 17.19
C PHE A 581 -20.85 43.60 18.20
N SER A 582 -21.26 43.83 19.45
CA SER A 582 -20.36 44.22 20.54
C SER A 582 -20.39 43.19 21.68
N GLU A 583 -19.22 42.92 22.28
CA GLU A 583 -19.00 41.90 23.32
C GLU A 583 -19.63 42.26 24.71
N PRO A 584 -19.79 41.27 25.63
CA PRO A 584 -20.91 41.19 26.56
C PRO A 584 -21.18 42.36 27.54
N PRO A 585 -22.47 42.61 27.86
CA PRO A 585 -23.63 41.85 27.37
C PRO A 585 -23.86 42.07 25.87
N MET A 586 -24.15 40.99 25.11
CA MET A 586 -24.12 41.00 23.64
C MET A 586 -25.09 42.06 23.13
N LEU A 587 -24.53 43.09 22.51
CA LEU A 587 -25.26 44.24 22.02
C LEU A 587 -25.17 44.28 20.50
N VAL A 588 -26.33 44.29 19.86
CA VAL A 588 -26.43 44.43 18.41
C VAL A 588 -27.03 45.79 18.09
N GLN A 589 -26.26 46.61 17.38
CA GLN A 589 -26.70 47.88 16.81
C GLN A 589 -26.96 47.67 15.32
N PHE A 590 -28.09 48.15 14.82
CA PHE A 590 -28.52 47.98 13.43
C PHE A 590 -29.56 49.02 13.05
N ASP A 591 -29.66 49.31 11.76
CA ASP A 591 -30.60 50.28 11.21
C ASP A 591 -31.69 49.56 10.42
N VAL A 592 -32.96 49.91 10.67
CA VAL A 592 -34.15 49.33 10.04
C VAL A 592 -34.88 50.37 9.23
N THR A 593 -35.14 50.09 7.95
CA THR A 593 -35.93 50.94 7.07
C THR A 593 -37.38 50.43 7.00
N HIS A 594 -38.33 51.18 7.56
CA HIS A 594 -39.74 50.78 7.68
C HIS A 594 -40.70 51.85 7.13
N ASP A 595 -42.00 51.55 6.99
CA ASP A 595 -42.98 52.53 6.55
C ASP A 595 -43.13 53.68 7.59
N SER A 596 -43.27 54.91 7.09
CA SER A 596 -43.39 56.18 7.80
C SER A 596 -44.61 56.28 8.72
N HIS A 597 -45.60 55.40 8.54
CA HIS A 597 -46.74 55.29 9.45
C HIS A 597 -46.43 54.52 10.74
N VAL A 598 -45.33 53.78 10.77
CA VAL A 598 -44.84 53.11 11.99
C VAL A 598 -43.86 54.05 12.69
N SER A 599 -44.11 54.36 13.95
CA SER A 599 -43.18 55.19 14.74
C SER A 599 -41.94 54.38 15.13
N SER A 600 -40.79 55.05 15.25
CA SER A 600 -39.53 54.43 15.70
C SER A 600 -39.69 53.71 17.06
N GLU A 601 -40.53 54.25 17.95
CA GLU A 601 -40.83 53.65 19.26
C GLU A 601 -41.67 52.36 19.15
N ALA A 602 -42.60 52.28 18.17
CA ALA A 602 -43.36 51.07 17.90
C ALA A 602 -42.46 49.94 17.34
N VAL A 603 -41.51 50.28 16.47
CA VAL A 603 -40.51 49.33 15.96
C VAL A 603 -39.61 48.83 17.09
N ALA A 604 -39.13 49.73 17.95
CA ALA A 604 -38.32 49.37 19.12
C ALA A 604 -39.07 48.43 20.08
N LYS A 605 -40.35 48.71 20.37
CA LYS A 605 -41.18 47.87 21.23
C LYS A 605 -41.43 46.48 20.62
N GLN A 606 -41.69 46.42 19.32
CA GLN A 606 -41.92 45.17 18.60
C GLN A 606 -40.64 44.31 18.54
N LEU A 607 -39.48 44.94 18.37
CA LEU A 607 -38.18 44.29 18.51
C LEU A 607 -37.90 43.84 19.95
N GLU A 608 -38.39 44.54 20.97
CA GLU A 608 -38.21 44.12 22.36
C GLU A 608 -39.05 42.87 22.70
N GLU A 609 -40.30 42.84 22.26
CA GLU A 609 -41.25 41.74 22.50
C GLU A 609 -41.00 40.49 21.63
N TYR A 610 -40.32 40.63 20.48
CA TYR A 610 -40.04 39.50 19.59
C TYR A 610 -38.98 38.55 20.19
N PRO A 611 -39.20 37.22 20.16
CA PRO A 611 -38.36 36.22 20.84
C PRO A 611 -37.09 35.76 20.08
N PHE A 612 -36.80 36.25 18.87
CA PHE A 612 -35.56 35.97 18.09
C PHE A 612 -35.16 34.49 18.04
N HIS A 613 -36.05 33.63 17.52
CA HIS A 613 -35.87 32.19 17.55
C HIS A 613 -34.66 31.70 16.74
N SER A 614 -34.34 32.32 15.60
CA SER A 614 -33.23 31.89 14.75
C SER A 614 -31.88 32.25 15.38
N VAL A 615 -31.75 33.44 15.98
CA VAL A 615 -30.56 33.85 16.72
C VAL A 615 -30.35 32.97 17.96
N MET A 616 -31.43 32.65 18.69
CA MET A 616 -31.35 31.74 19.84
C MET A 616 -31.02 30.30 19.42
N ARG A 617 -31.39 29.90 18.20
CA ARG A 617 -31.02 28.59 17.64
C ARG A 617 -29.52 28.49 17.35
N VAL A 618 -28.91 29.53 16.80
CA VAL A 618 -27.45 29.59 16.58
C VAL A 618 -26.71 29.55 17.93
N HIS A 619 -27.17 30.30 18.93
CA HIS A 619 -26.60 30.25 20.29
C HIS A 619 -26.67 28.86 20.93
N LYS A 620 -27.79 28.15 20.78
CA LYS A 620 -27.94 26.77 21.29
C LYS A 620 -27.07 25.76 20.54
N ARG A 621 -26.74 26.04 19.27
CA ARG A 621 -25.87 25.22 18.40
C ARG A 621 -24.39 25.59 18.48
N ARG A 622 -23.96 26.37 19.47
CA ARG A 622 -22.56 26.78 19.68
C ARG A 622 -21.51 25.65 19.77
N ASN A 623 -21.93 24.39 19.92
CA ASN A 623 -21.04 23.22 19.96
C ASN A 623 -21.17 22.33 18.71
N CYS A 624 -21.98 22.72 17.73
CA CYS A 624 -22.14 22.02 16.46
C CYS A 624 -21.10 22.51 15.46
N PRO A 625 -20.63 21.66 14.52
CA PRO A 625 -19.68 22.06 13.49
C PRO A 625 -20.17 23.30 12.73
N ASN A 626 -19.24 24.23 12.48
CA ASN A 626 -19.50 25.53 11.87
C ASN A 626 -20.27 25.41 10.55
N SER A 627 -21.17 26.36 10.28
CA SER A 627 -21.87 26.51 9.00
C SER A 627 -20.92 26.28 7.83
N ASP A 628 -21.41 25.64 6.75
CA ASP A 628 -20.62 25.45 5.52
C ASP A 628 -19.99 26.76 5.04
N ALA A 629 -20.67 27.90 5.23
CA ALA A 629 -20.17 29.23 4.89
C ALA A 629 -18.97 29.68 5.75
N ASP A 630 -19.01 29.45 7.07
CA ASP A 630 -17.92 29.80 8.00
C ASP A 630 -16.74 28.83 7.84
N GLN A 631 -17.02 27.55 7.51
CA GLN A 631 -16.00 26.55 7.21
C GLN A 631 -15.22 26.89 5.93
N ILE A 632 -15.91 27.37 4.88
CA ILE A 632 -15.27 27.85 3.65
C ILE A 632 -14.38 29.06 3.95
N GLY A 633 -14.83 29.99 4.80
CA GLY A 633 -14.04 31.14 5.22
C GLY A 633 -12.73 30.76 5.93
N SER A 634 -12.81 29.84 6.90
CA SER A 634 -11.61 29.32 7.60
C SER A 634 -10.66 28.62 6.63
N GLN A 635 -11.18 27.72 5.78
CA GLN A 635 -10.35 27.00 4.81
C GLN A 635 -9.67 27.92 3.81
N PHE A 636 -10.32 29.01 3.41
CA PHE A 636 -9.71 30.00 2.52
C PHE A 636 -8.53 30.70 3.21
N ASN A 637 -8.70 31.11 4.47
CA ASN A 637 -7.64 31.74 5.25
C ASN A 637 -6.47 30.78 5.53
N ASP A 638 -6.76 29.51 5.83
CA ASP A 638 -5.75 28.47 6.04
C ASP A 638 -4.93 28.22 4.76
N ARG A 639 -5.61 28.08 3.60
CA ARG A 639 -4.95 27.97 2.30
C ARG A 639 -4.12 29.20 1.94
N GLU A 640 -4.61 30.39 2.28
CA GLU A 640 -3.86 31.63 2.06
C GLU A 640 -2.57 31.66 2.89
N ASN A 641 -2.62 31.18 4.14
CA ASN A 641 -1.44 31.07 4.99
C ASN A 641 -0.46 29.99 4.48
N GLU A 642 -0.95 28.83 4.05
CA GLU A 642 -0.12 27.78 3.42
C GLU A 642 0.59 28.31 2.16
N LEU A 643 -0.12 29.07 1.31
CA LEU A 643 0.47 29.68 0.13
C LEU A 643 1.59 30.67 0.48
N ARG A 644 1.42 31.48 1.55
CA ARG A 644 2.48 32.38 2.03
C ARG A 644 3.70 31.61 2.54
N GLU A 645 3.51 30.52 3.28
CA GLU A 645 4.63 29.68 3.74
C GLU A 645 5.39 29.03 2.58
N ILE A 646 4.67 28.54 1.57
CA ILE A 646 5.29 27.95 0.38
C ILE A 646 6.08 29.00 -0.39
N GLN A 647 5.54 30.22 -0.55
CA GLN A 647 6.25 31.33 -1.20
C GLN A 647 7.53 31.68 -0.45
N GLN A 648 7.48 31.78 0.88
CA GLN A 648 8.66 32.08 1.68
C GLN A 648 9.74 30.99 1.55
N LYS A 649 9.36 29.71 1.54
CA LYS A 649 10.30 28.59 1.31
C LYS A 649 10.91 28.64 -0.07
N TYR A 650 10.12 28.98 -1.09
CA TYR A 650 10.62 29.14 -2.45
C TYR A 650 11.65 30.27 -2.53
N GLU A 651 11.37 31.43 -1.93
CA GLU A 651 12.32 32.55 -1.87
C GLU A 651 13.62 32.16 -1.17
N GLN A 652 13.54 31.44 -0.04
CA GLN A 652 14.73 30.93 0.66
C GLN A 652 15.56 29.99 -0.23
N SER A 653 14.92 29.03 -0.89
CA SER A 653 15.59 28.10 -1.79
C SER A 653 16.24 28.82 -2.98
N THR A 654 15.58 29.84 -3.56
CA THR A 654 16.18 30.64 -4.64
C THR A 654 17.42 31.41 -4.16
N TYR A 655 17.41 31.94 -2.93
CA TYR A 655 18.58 32.60 -2.37
C TYR A 655 19.75 31.62 -2.17
N GLU A 656 19.49 30.41 -1.68
CA GLU A 656 20.50 29.36 -1.52
C GLU A 656 21.11 28.95 -2.87
N ILE A 657 20.29 28.79 -3.92
CA ILE A 657 20.77 28.50 -5.28
C ILE A 657 21.69 29.62 -5.79
N ILE A 658 21.33 30.89 -5.57
CA ILE A 658 22.18 32.04 -5.96
C ILE A 658 23.53 32.00 -5.24
N GLN A 659 23.53 31.69 -3.94
CA GLN A 659 24.79 31.57 -3.17
C GLN A 659 25.66 30.39 -3.65
N LEU A 660 25.03 29.25 -3.97
CA LEU A 660 25.75 28.08 -4.46
C LEU A 660 26.37 28.36 -5.83
N ASN A 661 25.62 28.97 -6.75
CA ASN A 661 26.12 29.36 -8.06
C ASN A 661 27.31 30.32 -7.97
N LYS A 662 27.27 31.28 -7.04
CA LYS A 662 28.40 32.16 -6.79
C LYS A 662 29.64 31.38 -6.32
N THR A 663 29.43 30.40 -5.43
CA THR A 663 30.52 29.56 -4.92
C THR A 663 31.12 28.68 -6.03
N ILE A 664 30.28 28.15 -6.92
CA ILE A 664 30.71 27.40 -8.10
C ILE A 664 31.57 28.28 -9.01
N GLN A 665 31.13 29.51 -9.29
CA GLN A 665 31.89 30.45 -10.11
C GLN A 665 33.26 30.77 -9.49
N ASP A 666 33.32 31.05 -8.17
CA ASP A 666 34.58 31.29 -7.47
C ASP A 666 35.53 30.06 -7.55
N MET A 667 34.98 28.85 -7.49
CA MET A 667 35.75 27.60 -7.64
C MET A 667 36.24 27.38 -9.08
N GLU A 668 35.43 27.69 -10.08
CA GLU A 668 35.82 27.63 -11.49
C GLU A 668 36.98 28.58 -11.79
N GLU A 669 36.92 29.81 -11.28
CA GLU A 669 38.00 30.78 -11.36
C GLU A 669 39.28 30.24 -10.70
N ALA A 670 39.17 29.60 -9.52
CA ALA A 670 40.33 28.97 -8.87
C ALA A 670 40.91 27.79 -9.70
N ILE A 671 40.06 26.96 -10.32
CA ILE A 671 40.50 25.86 -11.18
C ILE A 671 41.22 26.38 -12.41
N THR A 672 40.71 27.45 -13.06
CA THR A 672 41.39 28.04 -14.22
C THR A 672 42.76 28.60 -13.85
N HIS A 673 42.88 29.27 -12.70
CA HIS A 673 44.18 29.75 -12.21
C HIS A 673 45.16 28.59 -11.95
N LEU A 674 44.70 27.50 -11.32
CA LEU A 674 45.54 26.32 -11.08
C LEU A 674 45.97 25.60 -12.37
N ARG A 675 45.11 25.59 -13.40
CA ARG A 675 45.46 25.04 -14.73
C ARG A 675 46.56 25.87 -15.40
N GLN A 676 46.41 27.19 -15.43
CA GLN A 676 47.44 28.09 -15.97
C GLN A 676 48.78 27.96 -15.24
N GLN A 677 48.75 27.76 -13.92
CA GLN A 677 49.97 27.53 -13.15
C GLN A 677 50.63 26.20 -13.52
N ARG A 678 49.84 25.13 -13.68
CA ARG A 678 50.35 23.82 -14.09
C ARG A 678 50.99 23.85 -15.48
N GLU A 679 50.42 24.58 -16.42
CA GLU A 679 50.99 24.77 -17.75
C GLU A 679 52.36 25.48 -17.69
N LYS A 680 52.49 26.50 -16.85
CA LYS A 680 53.79 27.16 -16.62
C LYS A 680 54.83 26.22 -16.03
N ASP A 681 54.43 25.45 -15.01
CA ASP A 681 55.31 24.48 -14.36
C ASP A 681 55.74 23.37 -15.34
N GLN A 682 54.84 22.94 -16.22
CA GLN A 682 55.10 21.94 -17.25
C GLN A 682 56.06 22.47 -18.33
N HIS A 683 55.85 23.69 -18.82
CA HIS A 683 56.79 24.33 -19.74
C HIS A 683 58.19 24.50 -19.10
N GLU A 684 58.26 24.82 -17.81
CA GLU A 684 59.56 24.89 -17.11
C GLU A 684 60.24 23.52 -17.05
N LEU A 685 59.48 22.45 -16.80
CA LEU A 685 59.98 21.08 -16.79
C LEU A 685 60.54 20.67 -18.16
N GLU A 686 59.80 20.92 -19.24
CA GLU A 686 60.22 20.61 -20.62
C GLU A 686 61.52 21.33 -20.98
N LEU A 687 61.65 22.59 -20.60
CA LEU A 687 62.88 23.35 -20.82
C LEU A 687 64.07 22.72 -20.06
N ARG A 688 63.85 22.28 -18.81
CA ARG A 688 64.88 21.59 -18.01
C ARG A 688 65.27 20.24 -18.64
N GLU A 689 64.32 19.47 -19.15
CA GLU A 689 64.58 18.20 -19.84
C GLU A 689 65.40 18.41 -21.13
N GLN A 690 65.07 19.44 -21.91
CA GLN A 690 65.81 19.79 -23.12
C GLN A 690 67.27 20.15 -22.80
N ILE A 691 67.49 20.91 -21.72
CA ILE A 691 68.85 21.25 -21.24
C ILE A 691 69.61 19.99 -20.85
N ILE A 692 69.00 19.07 -20.10
CA ILE A 692 69.63 17.80 -19.69
C ILE A 692 70.01 16.95 -20.92
N GLY A 693 69.10 16.82 -21.89
CA GLY A 693 69.37 16.08 -23.13
C GLY A 693 70.55 16.66 -23.92
N ASN A 694 70.63 17.98 -24.01
CA ASN A 694 71.76 18.66 -24.66
C ASN A 694 73.09 18.41 -23.93
N LEU A 695 73.10 18.44 -22.60
CA LEU A 695 74.28 18.14 -21.79
C LEU A 695 74.74 16.69 -21.96
N GLN A 696 73.83 15.73 -21.95
CA GLN A 696 74.14 14.31 -22.17
C GLN A 696 74.72 14.06 -23.57
N ASN A 697 74.21 14.75 -24.59
CA ASN A 697 74.74 14.65 -25.94
C ASN A 697 76.16 15.22 -26.04
N LYS A 698 76.42 16.35 -25.36
CA LYS A 698 77.76 16.94 -25.27
C LYS A 698 78.74 15.99 -24.57
N GLU A 699 78.32 15.38 -23.47
CA GLU A 699 79.12 14.39 -22.73
C GLU A 699 79.44 13.14 -23.58
N LYS A 700 78.47 12.63 -24.35
CA LYS A 700 78.69 11.54 -25.32
C LYS A 700 79.68 11.92 -26.41
N GLN A 701 79.63 13.15 -26.92
CA GLN A 701 80.58 13.66 -27.92
C GLN A 701 81.99 13.78 -27.34
N GLU A 702 82.13 14.27 -26.11
CA GLU A 702 83.42 14.36 -25.43
C GLU A 702 84.02 12.98 -25.14
N LYS A 703 83.19 12.00 -24.74
CA LYS A 703 83.64 10.61 -24.52
C LYS A 703 84.14 9.96 -25.82
N LYS A 704 83.42 10.14 -26.93
CA LYS A 704 83.87 9.69 -28.27
C LYS A 704 85.16 10.37 -28.73
N ARG A 705 85.36 11.65 -28.39
CA ARG A 705 86.61 12.36 -28.69
C ARG A 705 87.80 11.83 -27.89
N LYS A 706 87.58 11.45 -26.62
CA LYS A 706 88.62 10.82 -25.77
C LYS A 706 88.96 9.40 -26.23
N GLU A 707 87.97 8.61 -26.63
CA GLU A 707 88.17 7.25 -27.19
C GLU A 707 88.91 7.26 -28.54
N ALA A 708 88.78 8.34 -29.33
CA ALA A 708 89.48 8.50 -30.60
C ALA A 708 90.93 9.01 -30.46
N SER A 709 91.38 9.44 -29.27
CA SER A 709 92.71 10.04 -29.07
C SER A 709 93.74 9.14 -28.38
N GLU A 710 93.46 7.86 -28.12
CA GLU A 710 94.43 6.95 -27.49
C GLU A 710 95.07 5.96 -28.49
N PRO A 711 96.39 6.09 -28.78
CA PRO A 711 97.19 4.99 -29.28
C PRO A 711 97.84 4.21 -28.12
N ASN A 712 97.65 2.90 -28.14
CA ASN A 712 98.48 1.81 -27.62
C ASN A 712 99.74 2.21 -26.78
N SER A 713 99.69 2.07 -25.46
CA SER A 713 100.87 1.68 -24.66
C SER A 713 100.50 1.21 -23.26
N LYS A 714 101.14 0.10 -22.90
CA LYS A 714 101.16 -0.53 -21.58
C LYS A 714 101.95 0.34 -20.59
N GLU A 715 101.69 0.04 -19.31
CA GLU A 715 102.58 0.16 -18.15
C GLU A 715 102.55 1.44 -17.27
N ARG A 716 102.21 1.15 -16.00
CA ARG A 716 102.75 1.66 -14.72
C ARG A 716 102.13 2.90 -14.07
N ASN A 717 101.27 2.59 -13.08
CA ASN A 717 101.23 3.11 -11.70
C ASN A 717 102.05 4.37 -11.35
N SER A 718 101.38 5.39 -10.81
CA SER A 718 101.41 5.70 -9.36
C SER A 718 100.61 6.96 -9.06
N GLU A 719 99.64 6.83 -8.14
CA GLU A 719 99.43 7.72 -6.99
C GLU A 719 99.92 9.18 -7.09
N TYR A 720 99.01 10.15 -6.94
CA TYR A 720 99.04 11.18 -5.88
C TYR A 720 97.84 12.14 -6.05
N THR A 721 97.06 12.27 -4.96
CA THR A 721 96.32 13.45 -4.44
C THR A 721 95.65 14.45 -5.41
N GLU A 722 94.33 14.63 -5.26
CA GLU A 722 93.66 15.87 -4.82
C GLU A 722 92.12 15.70 -4.96
N GLN A 723 91.40 15.63 -3.84
CA GLN A 723 89.94 15.64 -3.80
C GLN A 723 89.45 17.09 -3.76
N GLU A 724 88.54 17.40 -4.68
CA GLU A 724 88.05 18.71 -5.07
C GLU A 724 87.54 19.59 -3.91
N ILE A 725 88.10 20.81 -3.88
CA ILE A 725 87.55 21.96 -3.17
C ILE A 725 86.53 22.65 -4.06
N CYS A 726 85.29 22.68 -3.55
CA CYS A 726 84.30 23.75 -3.55
C CYS A 726 84.33 24.85 -4.63
N GLN A 727 83.18 25.11 -5.27
CA GLN A 727 82.27 26.23 -4.98
C GLN A 727 81.39 26.54 -6.20
N THR A 728 80.07 26.49 -6.04
CA THR A 728 79.19 27.65 -6.26
C THR A 728 77.75 27.33 -5.83
N ASN A 729 77.40 27.93 -4.68
CA ASN A 729 76.09 28.36 -4.18
C ASN A 729 74.81 27.95 -4.93
N TYR A 730 73.91 27.24 -4.22
CA TYR A 730 72.45 27.41 -4.32
C TYR A 730 71.77 27.20 -2.94
N PRO A 731 70.67 27.93 -2.63
CA PRO A 731 70.13 28.01 -1.27
C PRO A 731 69.03 26.96 -0.95
N SER A 732 69.13 26.44 0.27
CA SER A 732 68.09 26.26 1.31
C SER A 732 66.73 25.60 0.98
N THR A 733 66.62 24.34 1.39
CA THR A 733 65.77 23.86 2.50
C THR A 733 64.45 24.61 2.80
N SER A 734 63.46 24.56 1.91
CA SER A 734 62.05 24.85 2.27
C SER A 734 61.01 23.87 1.75
N GLN A 735 61.36 22.94 0.86
CA GLN A 735 60.37 22.04 0.23
C GLN A 735 60.14 20.71 0.96
N GLN A 736 60.97 20.37 1.95
CA GLN A 736 60.77 19.15 2.75
C GLN A 736 59.88 19.37 3.98
N ALA A 737 59.74 20.60 4.47
CA ALA A 737 58.86 20.91 5.60
C ALA A 737 57.38 21.04 5.18
N GLU A 738 57.05 21.56 3.99
CA GLU A 738 55.66 21.69 3.54
C GLU A 738 55.01 20.35 3.17
N LYS A 739 55.80 19.37 2.70
CA LYS A 739 55.29 18.02 2.38
C LYS A 739 54.91 17.23 3.62
N THR A 740 55.64 17.40 4.73
CA THR A 740 55.28 16.77 6.01
C THR A 740 54.05 17.44 6.62
N THR A 741 53.93 18.78 6.58
CA THR A 741 52.74 19.48 7.12
C THR A 741 51.45 19.20 6.33
N LYS A 742 51.53 18.98 5.00
CA LYS A 742 50.37 18.59 4.19
C LYS A 742 49.89 17.16 4.47
N ASN A 743 50.81 16.23 4.71
CA ASN A 743 50.44 14.85 5.07
C ASN A 743 49.83 14.74 6.47
N GLU A 744 50.30 15.53 7.43
CA GLU A 744 49.71 15.57 8.78
C GLU A 744 48.29 16.16 8.76
N LYS A 745 48.06 17.23 7.98
CA LYS A 745 46.70 17.79 7.81
C LYS A 745 45.72 16.84 7.13
N LEU A 746 46.20 16.01 6.19
CA LEU A 746 45.38 15.02 5.50
C LEU A 746 44.98 13.86 6.44
N GLN A 747 45.89 13.44 7.33
CA GLN A 747 45.63 12.43 8.36
C GLN A 747 44.69 12.93 9.47
N GLU A 748 44.75 14.22 9.81
CA GLU A 748 43.86 14.80 10.81
C GLU A 748 42.45 15.05 10.28
N ALA A 749 42.31 15.36 8.98
CA ALA A 749 41.01 15.43 8.30
C ALA A 749 40.33 14.05 8.20
N THR A 750 41.09 12.98 7.95
CA THR A 750 40.52 11.61 7.91
C THR A 750 40.08 11.12 9.30
N LYS A 751 40.78 11.51 10.37
CA LYS A 751 40.34 11.19 11.74
C LYS A 751 39.08 11.93 12.17
N LYS A 752 38.82 13.14 11.65
CA LYS A 752 37.58 13.87 11.92
C LYS A 752 36.37 13.24 11.24
N ILE A 753 36.52 12.83 9.97
CA ILE A 753 35.43 12.19 9.21
C ILE A 753 35.01 10.86 9.86
N VAL A 754 35.96 10.07 10.37
CA VAL A 754 35.66 8.81 11.08
C VAL A 754 34.97 9.04 12.42
N ASN A 755 35.30 10.10 13.14
CA ASN A 755 34.65 10.43 14.42
C ASN A 755 33.26 11.06 14.27
N ASP A 756 32.98 11.70 13.13
CA ASP A 756 31.66 12.28 12.85
C ASP A 756 30.65 11.21 12.38
N GLU A 757 31.11 10.11 11.78
CA GLU A 757 30.26 8.94 11.46
C GLU A 757 29.89 8.10 12.70
N GLU A 758 30.74 8.07 13.74
CA GLU A 758 30.43 7.33 14.99
C GLU A 758 29.53 8.09 15.97
N ASN A 759 29.37 9.41 15.83
CA ASN A 759 28.54 10.24 16.73
C ASN A 759 27.19 10.69 16.14
N GLY A 760 26.83 10.25 14.94
CA GLY A 760 25.52 10.49 14.34
C GLY A 760 24.49 9.43 14.73
N LYS A 761 23.94 9.53 15.94
CA LYS A 761 22.66 8.91 16.34
C LYS A 761 21.63 9.97 16.70
#